data_AF-A0A8D8WKN8-F1
#
_entry.id   AF-A0A8D8WKN8-F1
#
_cell.length_a   1.000
_cell.length_b   1.000
_cell.length_c   1.000
_cell.angle_alpha   90.00
_cell.angle_beta   90.00
_cell.angle_gamma   90.00
#
_symmetry.space_group_name_H-M   'P 1'
#
loop_
_entity.id
_entity.type
_entity.pdbx_description
1 polymer ?
#
loop_
_entity_poly.entity_id
_entity_poly.type
_entity_poly.pdbx_seq_one_letter_code
_entity_poly.pdbx_strand_id
1 'polypeptide(L)'
;MKQLTHRQYNTLLLNIVIINCVFRRSFKPIVFFTIKIILYAIVFQVFGYLVDLSNTLNKMRLNQGVQTGDTSPPVPPDLVPPLTLVAPWCFEALNLSDKYHRGKLNAYRLLCAMLQDPCLSPQYISQLYRVLHQGMICSDQSIVNTIIKYTGPRFLSFNLPGSSLLYLDIIHACNKVITSPDLRATPRTEAVSMLATLLGILDSHKHVDMLQPGIGTFQVTQCPDAKDLVLNILLRCGKTEPTGQARCIALSSLGIFLHHTLSSAKPQHACAKEALNTLLLALKFNHETVAQIACDVLLSLTSLARVLLQVYPEIPSRIIEVLASTLSYLMPVDAKDKRLLTSLVFCLGEWTMQVPPSVLLKPKTHNPCLLHTVFQILTQLCEGGKARGIPISGAFHQDIVAEFIPNIVLDDLKSDESPTLGRRFLGEGSGGHLSSTGHAVQLAARMIIGHLVNHIGHFPLSGGVARISSLVSEYDDIPQVSSQVLCAPNMQLFVRGFSCLMSLIELPVLEVPGGGITAGLVTAPSQVRVLLRDLGGKSCWDASILYCSPEQLANIPSSTLSSISSRQRRVVQRGDDTMNSCIVTLPQYTMRHRPASVLPMAQDSAPDLDNLDDLLRYIGSTSPECLECLDTTRNIPASRSVINTELEQDTIGCILSERYLESDYVMKHSSSGLASSKPCTRPPSSSSSSYTSFQFCRLLFSQLGLTSWDHRSQLYLLDKNEKLSREIRNLDTQTCRETHKVAVIFVAYGQEDKSSILSNTAGSQAYEEFVSGLAWEVELENHSGFMGGLQKGKTTSGTTAPYYATSFSETLFHVATRMPSHTAEALLHKTRHLGNDEIHIVWSEHYRDYRRGIIPTEFCDVLLVIYPLPNKLYRITISRKPDVPLFAPLFHEAIVEHKILPGLIRATALNASRAKRSMLPFYQQYYEERSRSLDTVVKQHRASTTFEDFTSQVFSPVLVDGLGVMPPEQNMNKPHLNPNPMSGDSGASDTSYSERISPRVGKKLAMRTVSLTSSR
;
A
#
# COMPACT_ATOMS: atom_id res chain seq x y z
N MET A 1 -26.22 -27.66 17.31
CA MET A 1 -26.81 -28.96 16.95
C MET A 1 -26.15 -30.01 17.83
N LYS A 2 -26.86 -30.42 18.89
CA LYS A 2 -26.38 -31.38 19.90
C LYS A 2 -26.00 -32.70 19.23
N GLN A 3 -24.89 -33.32 19.64
CA GLN A 3 -24.54 -34.69 19.25
C GLN A 3 -25.80 -35.56 19.38
N LEU A 4 -26.22 -36.17 18.27
CA LEU A 4 -27.26 -37.20 18.33
C LEU A 4 -26.71 -38.32 19.22
N THR A 5 -27.45 -38.67 20.27
CA THR A 5 -27.05 -39.71 21.22
C THR A 5 -26.81 -41.04 20.47
N HIS A 6 -25.96 -41.92 21.02
CA HIS A 6 -25.72 -43.27 20.48
C HIS A 6 -27.03 -44.03 20.18
N ARG A 7 -28.10 -43.71 20.92
CA ARG A 7 -29.48 -44.16 20.69
C ARG A 7 -30.05 -43.70 19.35
N GLN A 8 -29.91 -42.42 19.00
CA GLN A 8 -30.40 -41.86 17.73
C GLN A 8 -29.60 -42.35 16.53
N TYR A 9 -28.28 -42.55 16.67
CA TYR A 9 -27.47 -43.22 15.64
C TYR A 9 -27.93 -44.65 15.44
N ASN A 10 -28.14 -45.40 16.52
CA ASN A 10 -28.71 -46.75 16.46
C ASN A 10 -30.14 -46.76 15.92
N THR A 11 -30.99 -45.76 16.19
CA THR A 11 -32.33 -45.65 15.58
C THR A 11 -32.25 -45.33 14.09
N LEU A 12 -31.27 -44.54 13.65
CA LEU A 12 -31.06 -44.24 12.23
C LEU A 12 -30.50 -45.45 11.48
N LEU A 13 -29.53 -46.16 12.07
CA LEU A 13 -29.03 -47.43 11.57
C LEU A 13 -30.08 -48.53 11.63
N LEU A 14 -30.92 -48.57 12.66
CA LEU A 14 -32.07 -49.47 12.75
C LEU A 14 -33.12 -49.08 11.71
N ASN A 15 -33.37 -47.80 11.43
CA ASN A 15 -34.24 -47.37 10.33
C ASN A 15 -33.63 -47.71 8.97
N ILE A 16 -32.31 -47.61 8.80
CA ILE A 16 -31.60 -47.99 7.58
C ILE A 16 -31.58 -49.51 7.43
N VAL A 17 -31.39 -50.27 8.49
CA VAL A 17 -31.44 -51.74 8.53
C VAL A 17 -32.87 -52.23 8.42
N ILE A 18 -33.86 -51.53 8.96
CA ILE A 18 -35.29 -51.80 8.74
C ILE A 18 -35.62 -51.48 7.30
N ILE A 19 -35.21 -50.34 6.73
CA ILE A 19 -35.38 -50.05 5.30
C ILE A 19 -34.68 -51.13 4.48
N ASN A 20 -33.43 -51.49 4.78
CA ASN A 20 -32.66 -52.47 4.02
C ASN A 20 -33.15 -53.92 4.25
N CYS A 21 -33.69 -54.28 5.43
CA CYS A 21 -34.30 -55.60 5.72
C CYS A 21 -35.72 -55.69 5.19
N VAL A 22 -36.53 -54.63 5.30
CA VAL A 22 -37.83 -54.51 4.63
C VAL A 22 -37.60 -54.59 3.11
N PHE A 23 -36.62 -53.87 2.56
CA PHE A 23 -36.25 -53.94 1.13
C PHE A 23 -35.56 -55.26 0.70
N ARG A 24 -34.76 -55.92 1.55
CA ARG A 24 -34.09 -57.19 1.19
C ARG A 24 -34.93 -58.44 1.42
N ARG A 25 -35.70 -58.52 2.51
CA ARG A 25 -36.49 -59.71 2.89
C ARG A 25 -37.92 -59.68 2.37
N SER A 26 -38.51 -58.51 2.13
CA SER A 26 -39.94 -58.42 1.76
C SER A 26 -40.20 -57.89 0.32
N PHE A 27 -39.15 -57.56 -0.46
CA PHE A 27 -39.28 -56.67 -1.63
C PHE A 27 -38.59 -57.16 -2.92
N LYS A 28 -38.05 -58.39 -2.98
CA LYS A 28 -37.28 -58.86 -4.16
C LYS A 28 -38.11 -59.25 -5.41
N PRO A 29 -39.36 -59.73 -5.33
CA PRO A 29 -40.16 -59.92 -6.55
C PRO A 29 -41.41 -59.02 -6.64
N ILE A 30 -42.06 -58.69 -5.51
CA ILE A 30 -43.42 -58.11 -5.54
C ILE A 30 -43.38 -56.64 -5.96
N VAL A 31 -42.41 -55.85 -5.47
CA VAL A 31 -42.32 -54.41 -5.77
C VAL A 31 -41.46 -54.07 -6.98
N PHE A 32 -40.70 -54.98 -7.60
CA PHE A 32 -40.25 -54.69 -8.98
C PHE A 32 -41.43 -54.75 -9.96
N PHE A 33 -42.43 -55.58 -9.64
CA PHE A 33 -43.74 -55.56 -10.30
C PHE A 33 -44.58 -54.35 -9.87
N THR A 34 -44.52 -53.94 -8.59
CA THR A 34 -45.24 -52.74 -8.12
C THR A 34 -44.56 -51.42 -8.51
N ILE A 35 -43.25 -51.31 -8.71
CA ILE A 35 -42.52 -50.11 -9.21
C ILE A 35 -42.85 -49.86 -10.68
N LYS A 36 -43.20 -50.90 -11.44
CA LYS A 36 -43.86 -50.72 -12.75
C LYS A 36 -45.29 -50.14 -12.63
N ILE A 37 -45.94 -50.27 -11.46
CA ILE A 37 -47.33 -49.85 -11.17
C ILE A 37 -47.39 -48.56 -10.30
N ILE A 38 -46.29 -48.16 -9.65
CA ILE A 38 -46.24 -47.06 -8.68
C ILE A 38 -46.34 -45.71 -9.42
N LEU A 39 -47.24 -44.87 -8.93
CA LEU A 39 -47.41 -43.48 -9.36
C LEU A 39 -46.05 -42.77 -9.33
N TYR A 40 -45.61 -42.22 -10.47
CA TYR A 40 -44.33 -41.51 -10.66
C TYR A 40 -44.01 -40.47 -9.55
N ALA A 41 -45.05 -39.91 -8.92
CA ALA A 41 -44.94 -39.00 -7.78
C ALA A 41 -44.27 -39.63 -6.54
N ILE A 42 -44.53 -40.91 -6.27
CA ILE A 42 -43.97 -41.64 -5.11
C ILE A 42 -42.47 -41.88 -5.31
N VAL A 43 -42.04 -42.27 -6.53
CA VAL A 43 -40.60 -42.45 -6.84
C VAL A 43 -39.85 -41.13 -6.63
N PHE A 44 -40.40 -40.02 -7.09
CA PHE A 44 -39.82 -38.70 -6.85
C PHE A 44 -39.70 -38.36 -5.35
N GLN A 45 -40.75 -38.60 -4.56
CA GLN A 45 -40.76 -38.35 -3.11
C GLN A 45 -39.73 -39.23 -2.37
N VAL A 46 -39.66 -40.53 -2.70
CA VAL A 46 -38.70 -41.46 -2.10
C VAL A 46 -37.27 -41.00 -2.37
N PHE A 47 -36.93 -40.70 -3.62
CA PHE A 47 -35.59 -40.21 -3.95
C PHE A 47 -35.31 -38.84 -3.33
N GLY A 48 -36.31 -37.97 -3.16
CA GLY A 48 -36.19 -36.74 -2.40
C GLY A 48 -35.80 -37.00 -0.93
N TYR A 49 -36.48 -37.94 -0.27
CA TYR A 49 -36.14 -38.34 1.10
C TYR A 49 -34.73 -38.96 1.20
N LEU A 50 -34.35 -39.79 0.22
CA LEU A 50 -33.01 -40.38 0.17
C LEU A 50 -31.91 -39.32 0.02
N VAL A 51 -32.17 -38.24 -0.73
CA VAL A 51 -31.26 -37.08 -0.81
C VAL A 51 -31.08 -36.45 0.56
N ASP A 52 -32.16 -36.19 1.30
CA ASP A 52 -32.09 -35.59 2.63
C ASP A 52 -31.39 -36.50 3.65
N LEU A 53 -31.65 -37.81 3.57
CA LEU A 53 -30.96 -38.82 4.36
C LEU A 53 -29.46 -38.84 4.05
N SER A 54 -29.08 -38.89 2.76
CA SER A 54 -27.67 -38.89 2.34
C SER A 54 -26.93 -37.63 2.80
N ASN A 55 -27.56 -36.45 2.69
CA ASN A 55 -27.00 -35.21 3.22
C ASN A 55 -26.79 -35.26 4.73
N THR A 56 -27.71 -35.91 5.46
CA THR A 56 -27.60 -36.10 6.91
C THR A 56 -26.47 -37.06 7.26
N LEU A 57 -26.33 -38.18 6.52
CA LEU A 57 -25.23 -39.14 6.70
C LEU A 57 -23.86 -38.51 6.39
N ASN A 58 -23.78 -37.70 5.33
CA ASN A 58 -22.59 -36.91 4.99
C ASN A 58 -22.22 -35.96 6.15
N LYS A 59 -23.20 -35.19 6.66
CA LYS A 59 -22.99 -34.31 7.82
C LYS A 59 -22.57 -35.09 9.07
N MET A 60 -23.14 -36.26 9.32
CA MET A 60 -22.73 -37.13 10.43
C MET A 60 -21.27 -37.56 10.27
N ARG A 61 -20.90 -38.08 9.11
CA ARG A 61 -19.54 -38.52 8.81
C ARG A 61 -18.52 -37.39 8.96
N LEU A 62 -18.83 -36.19 8.47
CA LEU A 62 -17.99 -35.00 8.62
C LEU A 62 -17.84 -34.52 10.08
N ASN A 63 -18.71 -34.96 10.99
CA ASN A 63 -18.67 -34.62 12.42
C ASN A 63 -18.26 -35.80 13.32
N GLN A 64 -17.98 -36.98 12.75
CA GLN A 64 -17.50 -38.14 13.53
C GLN A 64 -16.01 -38.01 13.84
N GLY A 65 -15.64 -38.37 15.08
CA GLY A 65 -14.27 -38.21 15.58
C GLY A 65 -13.98 -36.80 16.12
N VAL A 66 -14.93 -35.88 16.07
CA VAL A 66 -14.74 -34.50 16.51
C VAL A 66 -15.06 -34.40 18.00
N GLN A 67 -14.03 -34.32 18.84
CA GLN A 67 -14.21 -34.08 20.28
C GLN A 67 -14.54 -32.62 20.57
N THR A 68 -15.28 -32.37 21.64
CA THR A 68 -15.67 -31.02 22.12
C THR A 68 -14.70 -30.45 23.16
N GLY A 69 -13.62 -31.16 23.51
CA GLY A 69 -12.61 -30.75 24.49
C GLY A 69 -11.16 -30.96 23.99
N ASP A 70 -10.20 -30.26 24.61
CA ASP A 70 -8.82 -30.08 24.15
C ASP A 70 -7.82 -31.20 24.55
N THR A 71 -8.27 -32.39 25.00
CA THR A 71 -7.37 -33.41 25.57
C THR A 71 -7.38 -34.71 24.77
N SER A 72 -6.34 -34.88 23.93
CA SER A 72 -5.93 -36.07 23.15
C SER A 72 -6.52 -36.23 21.73
N PRO A 73 -5.73 -36.77 20.77
CA PRO A 73 -6.17 -36.98 19.39
C PRO A 73 -7.30 -38.03 19.32
N PRO A 74 -8.27 -37.85 18.40
CA PRO A 74 -9.44 -38.71 18.37
C PRO A 74 -9.12 -40.14 17.90
N VAL A 75 -9.69 -41.12 18.60
CA VAL A 75 -9.70 -42.52 18.17
C VAL A 75 -10.56 -42.62 16.90
N PRO A 76 -10.13 -43.36 15.86
CA PRO A 76 -10.91 -43.53 14.63
C PRO A 76 -12.32 -44.07 14.95
N PRO A 77 -13.38 -43.51 14.35
CA PRO A 77 -14.75 -43.90 14.67
C PRO A 77 -15.04 -45.34 14.22
N ASP A 78 -15.53 -46.18 15.14
CA ASP A 78 -15.86 -47.59 14.88
C ASP A 78 -16.98 -47.79 13.84
N LEU A 79 -17.86 -46.80 13.68
CA LEU A 79 -19.05 -46.88 12.84
C LEU A 79 -19.10 -45.73 11.83
N VAL A 80 -18.52 -45.93 10.65
CA VAL A 80 -18.54 -44.95 9.55
C VAL A 80 -19.83 -45.10 8.71
N PRO A 81 -20.64 -44.04 8.53
CA PRO A 81 -21.85 -44.09 7.71
C PRO A 81 -21.54 -44.55 6.27
N PRO A 82 -22.18 -45.63 5.78
CA PRO A 82 -21.97 -46.11 4.42
C PRO A 82 -22.73 -45.22 3.43
N LEU A 83 -22.02 -44.29 2.78
CA LEU A 83 -22.63 -43.33 1.85
C LEU A 83 -23.09 -43.99 0.54
N THR A 84 -22.47 -45.10 0.17
CA THR A 84 -22.75 -45.87 -1.06
C THR A 84 -23.93 -46.83 -0.93
N LEU A 85 -24.62 -46.87 0.22
CA LEU A 85 -25.69 -47.86 0.45
C LEU A 85 -26.82 -47.78 -0.59
N VAL A 86 -27.18 -46.55 -1.01
CA VAL A 86 -28.31 -46.30 -1.91
C VAL A 86 -27.89 -46.27 -3.39
N ALA A 87 -26.60 -46.48 -3.69
CA ALA A 87 -26.06 -46.47 -5.05
C ALA A 87 -26.75 -47.48 -6.01
N PRO A 88 -26.96 -48.75 -5.65
CA PRO A 88 -27.61 -49.71 -6.55
C PRO A 88 -29.00 -49.26 -6.99
N TRP A 89 -29.76 -48.66 -6.07
CA TRP A 89 -31.09 -48.12 -6.37
C TRP A 89 -31.03 -46.91 -7.31
N CYS A 90 -29.99 -46.09 -7.18
CA CYS A 90 -29.77 -44.97 -8.09
C CYS A 90 -29.49 -45.47 -9.51
N PHE A 91 -28.62 -46.46 -9.68
CA PHE A 91 -28.32 -47.04 -10.99
C PHE A 91 -29.55 -47.67 -11.66
N GLU A 92 -30.37 -48.41 -10.92
CA GLU A 92 -31.62 -48.99 -11.43
C GLU A 92 -32.64 -47.90 -11.81
N ALA A 93 -32.74 -46.83 -11.02
CA ALA A 93 -33.66 -45.73 -11.30
C ALA A 93 -33.33 -45.00 -12.61
N LEU A 94 -32.06 -44.95 -13.00
CA LEU A 94 -31.64 -44.35 -14.27
C LEU A 94 -32.08 -45.17 -15.50
N ASN A 95 -32.28 -46.47 -15.35
CA ASN A 95 -32.78 -47.36 -16.41
C ASN A 95 -34.31 -47.29 -16.61
N LEU A 96 -35.04 -46.56 -15.76
CA LEU A 96 -36.49 -46.41 -15.87
C LEU A 96 -36.89 -45.58 -17.11
N SER A 97 -38.16 -45.61 -17.48
CA SER A 97 -38.68 -44.78 -18.59
C SER A 97 -38.72 -43.29 -18.24
N ASP A 98 -38.87 -42.44 -19.25
CA ASP A 98 -38.85 -40.97 -19.06
C ASP A 98 -40.04 -40.43 -18.26
N LYS A 99 -41.08 -41.25 -18.02
CA LYS A 99 -42.16 -40.93 -17.09
C LYS A 99 -41.65 -40.68 -15.65
N TYR A 100 -40.48 -41.21 -15.30
CA TYR A 100 -39.84 -41.07 -14.00
C TYR A 100 -38.76 -39.98 -13.96
N HIS A 101 -38.76 -39.07 -14.94
CA HIS A 101 -37.73 -38.05 -15.15
C HIS A 101 -37.29 -37.31 -13.86
N ARG A 102 -38.23 -36.80 -13.05
CA ARG A 102 -37.90 -36.12 -11.77
C ARG A 102 -37.19 -37.02 -10.76
N GLY A 103 -37.54 -38.32 -10.72
CA GLY A 103 -36.85 -39.31 -9.90
C GLY A 103 -35.43 -39.58 -10.39
N LYS A 104 -35.23 -39.65 -11.73
CA LYS A 104 -33.90 -39.78 -12.35
C LYS A 104 -32.98 -38.61 -11.97
N LEU A 105 -33.48 -37.38 -11.96
CA LEU A 105 -32.70 -36.20 -11.54
C LEU A 105 -32.20 -36.33 -10.09
N ASN A 106 -33.06 -36.77 -9.17
CA ASN A 106 -32.64 -37.00 -7.79
C ASN A 106 -31.66 -38.19 -7.66
N ALA A 107 -31.77 -39.22 -8.51
CA ALA A 107 -30.81 -40.32 -8.58
C ALA A 107 -29.42 -39.83 -9.04
N TYR A 108 -29.34 -38.99 -10.08
CA TYR A 108 -28.10 -38.33 -10.48
C TYR A 108 -27.51 -37.48 -9.35
N ARG A 109 -28.35 -36.68 -8.67
CA ARG A 109 -27.94 -35.87 -7.51
C ARG A 109 -27.32 -36.73 -6.40
N LEU A 110 -27.92 -37.88 -6.07
CA LEU A 110 -27.41 -38.81 -5.07
C LEU A 110 -26.05 -39.39 -5.48
N LEU A 111 -25.92 -39.84 -6.74
CA LEU A 111 -24.66 -40.38 -7.26
C LEU A 111 -23.54 -39.33 -7.22
N CYS A 112 -23.84 -38.08 -7.55
CA CYS A 112 -22.87 -36.98 -7.45
C CYS A 112 -22.46 -36.72 -5.99
N ALA A 113 -23.40 -36.75 -5.04
CA ALA A 113 -23.10 -36.56 -3.63
C ALA A 113 -22.20 -37.67 -3.04
N MET A 114 -22.25 -38.89 -3.59
CA MET A 114 -21.42 -40.01 -3.17
C MET A 114 -19.98 -39.94 -3.68
N LEU A 115 -19.66 -39.10 -4.67
CA LEU A 115 -18.28 -38.88 -5.15
C LEU A 115 -17.33 -38.39 -4.05
N GLN A 116 -17.88 -37.82 -2.97
CA GLN A 116 -17.14 -37.34 -1.81
C GLN A 116 -16.63 -38.47 -0.91
N ASP A 117 -17.04 -39.72 -1.13
CA ASP A 117 -16.59 -40.85 -0.34
C ASP A 117 -15.15 -41.26 -0.74
N PRO A 118 -14.15 -41.20 0.15
CA PRO A 118 -12.81 -41.71 -0.13
C PRO A 118 -12.75 -43.23 -0.34
N CYS A 119 -13.78 -43.99 0.03
CA CYS A 119 -13.78 -45.46 0.00
C CYS A 119 -14.62 -46.06 -1.14
N LEU A 120 -14.55 -45.50 -2.34
CA LEU A 120 -15.27 -46.04 -3.50
C LEU A 120 -14.58 -47.29 -4.07
N SER A 121 -15.35 -48.35 -4.33
CA SER A 121 -14.81 -49.55 -4.98
C SER A 121 -14.54 -49.30 -6.47
N PRO A 122 -13.53 -49.95 -7.08
CA PRO A 122 -13.23 -49.75 -8.50
C PRO A 122 -14.40 -50.08 -9.44
N GLN A 123 -15.20 -51.10 -9.09
CA GLN A 123 -16.40 -51.48 -9.84
C GLN A 123 -17.49 -50.39 -9.78
N TYR A 124 -17.62 -49.73 -8.63
CA TYR A 124 -18.55 -48.61 -8.50
C TYR A 124 -18.07 -47.39 -9.31
N ILE A 125 -16.77 -47.08 -9.27
CA ILE A 125 -16.19 -45.96 -10.02
C ILE A 125 -16.42 -46.13 -11.53
N SER A 126 -16.20 -47.33 -12.07
CA SER A 126 -16.40 -47.58 -13.51
C SER A 126 -17.87 -47.44 -13.92
N GLN A 127 -18.81 -47.98 -13.11
CA GLN A 127 -20.24 -47.82 -13.36
C GLN A 127 -20.68 -46.36 -13.25
N LEU A 128 -20.11 -45.61 -12.29
CA LEU A 128 -20.37 -44.20 -12.10
C LEU A 128 -19.87 -43.36 -13.27
N TYR A 129 -18.64 -43.58 -13.74
CA TYR A 129 -18.10 -42.87 -14.90
C TYR A 129 -18.92 -43.15 -16.16
N ARG A 130 -19.38 -44.39 -16.36
CA ARG A 130 -20.30 -44.72 -17.45
C ARG A 130 -21.58 -43.89 -17.38
N VAL A 131 -22.19 -43.80 -16.20
CA VAL A 131 -23.42 -43.04 -15.98
C VAL A 131 -23.19 -41.53 -16.15
N LEU A 132 -22.08 -41.00 -15.65
CA LEU A 132 -21.72 -39.59 -15.78
C LEU A 132 -21.43 -39.22 -17.23
N HIS A 133 -20.70 -40.05 -17.97
CA HIS A 133 -20.47 -39.89 -19.41
C HIS A 133 -21.80 -39.83 -20.18
N GLN A 134 -22.67 -40.83 -19.99
CA GLN A 134 -23.99 -40.88 -20.62
C GLN A 134 -24.87 -39.67 -20.24
N GLY A 135 -24.83 -39.26 -18.98
CA GLY A 135 -25.60 -38.12 -18.48
C GLY A 135 -25.09 -36.76 -18.98
N MET A 136 -23.78 -36.57 -19.09
CA MET A 136 -23.16 -35.32 -19.57
C MET A 136 -23.32 -35.11 -21.08
N ILE A 137 -23.37 -36.19 -21.86
CA ILE A 137 -23.59 -36.15 -23.33
C ILE A 137 -25.09 -36.22 -23.69
N CYS A 138 -25.97 -36.47 -22.71
CA CYS A 138 -27.39 -36.61 -22.94
C CYS A 138 -28.01 -35.39 -23.63
N SER A 139 -29.01 -35.61 -24.49
CA SER A 139 -29.79 -34.54 -25.12
C SER A 139 -30.57 -33.71 -24.09
N ASP A 140 -31.03 -34.33 -23.00
CA ASP A 140 -31.79 -33.70 -21.93
C ASP A 140 -30.96 -32.72 -21.09
N GLN A 141 -31.22 -31.43 -21.27
CA GLN A 141 -30.51 -30.35 -20.57
C GLN A 141 -30.67 -30.40 -19.05
N SER A 142 -31.80 -30.87 -18.53
CA SER A 142 -32.06 -30.89 -17.09
C SER A 142 -31.19 -31.91 -16.36
N ILE A 143 -30.87 -33.03 -17.02
CA ILE A 143 -29.90 -34.03 -16.53
C ILE A 143 -28.51 -33.42 -16.50
N VAL A 144 -28.07 -32.80 -17.60
CA VAL A 144 -26.76 -32.13 -17.69
C VAL A 144 -26.62 -31.06 -16.61
N ASN A 145 -27.64 -30.19 -16.46
CA ASN A 145 -27.69 -29.17 -15.41
C ASN A 145 -27.58 -29.79 -14.01
N THR A 146 -28.29 -30.89 -13.76
CA THR A 146 -28.23 -31.57 -12.46
C THR A 146 -26.83 -32.11 -12.18
N ILE A 147 -26.20 -32.77 -13.14
CA ILE A 147 -24.85 -33.33 -12.98
C ILE A 147 -23.84 -32.21 -12.73
N ILE A 148 -23.80 -31.17 -13.57
CA ILE A 148 -22.84 -30.06 -13.43
C ILE A 148 -23.02 -29.34 -12.08
N LYS A 149 -24.26 -29.08 -11.67
CA LYS A 149 -24.56 -28.40 -10.40
C LYS A 149 -24.06 -29.15 -9.17
N TYR A 150 -24.25 -30.47 -9.11
CA TYR A 150 -23.95 -31.26 -7.91
C TYR A 150 -22.57 -31.94 -7.93
N THR A 151 -21.97 -32.10 -9.11
CA THR A 151 -20.58 -32.55 -9.24
C THR A 151 -19.62 -31.42 -8.88
N GLY A 152 -19.84 -30.24 -9.49
CA GLY A 152 -19.08 -29.02 -9.24
C GLY A 152 -17.57 -29.14 -9.54
N PRO A 153 -16.80 -28.06 -9.33
CA PRO A 153 -15.33 -28.04 -9.52
C PRO A 153 -14.61 -29.02 -8.59
N ARG A 154 -15.19 -29.30 -7.42
CA ARG A 154 -14.60 -30.15 -6.39
C ARG A 154 -14.29 -31.57 -6.87
N PHE A 155 -15.07 -32.10 -7.82
CA PHE A 155 -14.82 -33.42 -8.43
C PHE A 155 -13.38 -33.56 -8.94
N LEU A 156 -12.84 -32.50 -9.54
CA LEU A 156 -11.50 -32.49 -10.10
C LEU A 156 -10.39 -32.61 -9.05
N SER A 157 -10.70 -32.33 -7.79
CA SER A 157 -9.75 -32.42 -6.67
C SER A 157 -9.74 -33.76 -5.93
N PHE A 158 -10.75 -34.62 -6.15
CA PHE A 158 -10.81 -35.92 -5.46
C PHE A 158 -9.73 -36.90 -5.91
N ASN A 159 -9.09 -36.63 -7.07
CA ASN A 159 -8.05 -37.47 -7.65
C ASN A 159 -8.49 -38.95 -7.75
N LEU A 160 -9.74 -39.17 -8.15
CA LEU A 160 -10.28 -40.52 -8.33
C LEU A 160 -9.55 -41.22 -9.48
N PRO A 161 -9.21 -42.52 -9.35
CA PRO A 161 -8.57 -43.27 -10.42
C PRO A 161 -9.34 -43.15 -11.74
N GLY A 162 -8.66 -42.76 -12.82
CA GLY A 162 -9.26 -42.60 -14.14
C GLY A 162 -10.22 -41.42 -14.32
N SER A 163 -10.28 -40.46 -13.37
CA SER A 163 -11.18 -39.29 -13.49
C SER A 163 -10.93 -38.45 -14.73
N SER A 164 -9.72 -38.50 -15.27
CA SER A 164 -9.33 -37.82 -16.50
C SER A 164 -10.13 -38.24 -17.74
N LEU A 165 -10.67 -39.46 -17.72
CA LEU A 165 -11.51 -39.99 -18.79
C LEU A 165 -12.72 -39.08 -19.06
N LEU A 166 -13.23 -38.37 -18.04
CA LEU A 166 -14.40 -37.52 -18.14
C LEU A 166 -14.07 -36.06 -18.50
N TYR A 167 -12.81 -35.67 -18.70
CA TYR A 167 -12.45 -34.27 -18.91
C TYR A 167 -13.07 -33.67 -20.17
N LEU A 168 -13.07 -34.39 -21.31
CA LEU A 168 -13.77 -33.92 -22.51
C LEU A 168 -15.29 -33.86 -22.34
N ASP A 169 -15.87 -34.81 -21.59
CA ASP A 169 -17.30 -34.80 -21.26
C ASP A 169 -17.68 -33.58 -20.44
N ILE A 170 -16.84 -33.22 -19.45
CA ILE A 170 -17.00 -32.01 -18.62
C ILE A 170 -16.91 -30.77 -19.51
N ILE A 171 -15.93 -30.69 -20.42
CA ILE A 171 -15.78 -29.55 -21.34
C ILE A 171 -17.03 -29.40 -22.20
N HIS A 172 -17.51 -30.50 -22.78
CA HIS A 172 -18.71 -30.52 -23.62
C HIS A 172 -19.96 -30.10 -22.83
N ALA A 173 -20.20 -30.72 -21.67
CA ALA A 173 -21.35 -30.44 -20.82
C ALA A 173 -21.36 -29.00 -20.29
N CYS A 174 -20.21 -28.50 -19.81
CA CYS A 174 -20.09 -27.11 -19.34
C CYS A 174 -20.33 -26.13 -20.49
N ASN A 175 -19.78 -26.38 -21.68
CA ASN A 175 -20.05 -25.55 -22.85
C ASN A 175 -21.54 -25.54 -23.19
N LYS A 176 -22.21 -26.70 -23.15
CA LYS A 176 -23.67 -26.82 -23.38
C LYS A 176 -24.48 -26.00 -22.37
N VAL A 177 -24.11 -26.04 -21.09
CA VAL A 177 -24.73 -25.22 -20.01
C VAL A 177 -24.53 -23.73 -20.28
N ILE A 178 -23.31 -23.32 -20.64
CA ILE A 178 -22.96 -21.91 -20.90
C ILE A 178 -23.63 -21.39 -22.20
N THR A 179 -23.84 -22.22 -23.21
CA THR A 179 -24.54 -21.79 -24.43
C THR A 179 -26.06 -21.81 -24.31
N SER A 180 -26.61 -22.31 -23.20
CA SER A 180 -28.06 -22.40 -22.99
C SER A 180 -28.71 -21.01 -22.88
N PRO A 181 -29.89 -20.80 -23.50
CA PRO A 181 -30.60 -19.53 -23.42
C PRO A 181 -31.29 -19.28 -22.06
N ASP A 182 -31.54 -20.32 -21.27
CA ASP A 182 -32.17 -20.18 -19.94
C ASP A 182 -31.13 -19.81 -18.89
N LEU A 183 -31.20 -18.58 -18.37
CA LEU A 183 -30.23 -18.06 -17.40
C LEU A 183 -30.49 -18.49 -15.96
N ARG A 184 -31.75 -18.78 -15.57
CA ARG A 184 -32.10 -18.99 -14.15
C ARG A 184 -32.06 -20.45 -13.74
N ALA A 185 -32.39 -21.38 -14.64
CA ALA A 185 -32.40 -22.80 -14.32
C ALA A 185 -31.05 -23.51 -14.57
N THR A 186 -30.07 -22.82 -15.19
CA THR A 186 -28.79 -23.41 -15.58
C THR A 186 -27.67 -23.08 -14.58
N PRO A 187 -26.83 -24.06 -14.20
CA PRO A 187 -25.74 -23.87 -13.22
C PRO A 187 -24.49 -23.27 -13.89
N ARG A 188 -24.61 -22.03 -14.39
CA ARG A 188 -23.55 -21.39 -15.18
C ARG A 188 -22.29 -21.10 -14.35
N THR A 189 -22.48 -20.68 -13.10
CA THR A 189 -21.39 -20.44 -12.14
C THR A 189 -20.57 -21.72 -11.90
N GLU A 190 -21.25 -22.84 -11.65
CA GLU A 190 -20.58 -24.14 -11.46
C GLU A 190 -19.89 -24.60 -12.75
N ALA A 191 -20.51 -24.43 -13.93
CA ALA A 191 -19.92 -24.78 -15.21
C ALA A 191 -18.63 -24.01 -15.50
N VAL A 192 -18.64 -22.68 -15.33
CA VAL A 192 -17.45 -21.84 -15.54
C VAL A 192 -16.37 -22.15 -14.49
N SER A 193 -16.76 -22.39 -13.23
CA SER A 193 -15.84 -22.78 -12.17
C SER A 193 -15.18 -24.14 -12.43
N MET A 194 -15.91 -25.12 -12.94
CA MET A 194 -15.37 -26.42 -13.36
C MET A 194 -14.35 -26.26 -14.48
N LEU A 195 -14.66 -25.49 -15.52
CA LEU A 195 -13.72 -25.20 -16.62
C LEU A 195 -12.47 -24.46 -16.14
N ALA A 196 -12.64 -23.45 -15.29
CA ALA A 196 -11.54 -22.68 -14.73
C ALA A 196 -10.62 -23.55 -13.84
N THR A 197 -11.20 -24.48 -13.08
CA THR A 197 -10.45 -25.43 -12.24
C THR A 197 -9.74 -26.48 -13.10
N LEU A 198 -10.39 -26.96 -14.17
CA LEU A 198 -9.81 -27.90 -15.12
C LEU A 198 -8.60 -27.30 -15.85
N LEU A 199 -8.65 -26.00 -16.19
CA LEU A 199 -7.54 -25.30 -16.82
C LEU A 199 -6.23 -25.45 -16.03
N GLY A 200 -6.28 -25.29 -14.70
CA GLY A 200 -5.12 -25.45 -13.83
C GLY A 200 -4.57 -26.88 -13.75
N ILE A 201 -5.38 -27.91 -14.04
CA ILE A 201 -4.95 -29.31 -14.09
C ILE A 201 -4.30 -29.65 -15.43
N LEU A 202 -4.93 -29.20 -16.53
CA LEU A 202 -4.45 -29.50 -17.89
C LEU A 202 -3.04 -28.95 -18.16
N ASP A 203 -2.61 -27.91 -17.43
CA ASP A 203 -1.25 -27.37 -17.48
C ASP A 203 -0.17 -28.37 -17.04
N SER A 204 -0.52 -29.31 -16.15
CA SER A 204 0.45 -30.28 -15.57
C SER A 204 0.56 -31.59 -16.37
N HIS A 205 -0.34 -31.86 -17.32
CA HIS A 205 -0.46 -33.17 -17.95
C HIS A 205 -0.48 -33.08 -19.48
N LYS A 206 0.65 -33.42 -20.13
CA LYS A 206 0.82 -33.31 -21.59
C LYS A 206 0.14 -34.43 -22.39
N HIS A 207 -0.10 -35.58 -21.78
CA HIS A 207 -0.76 -36.73 -22.41
C HIS A 207 -1.76 -37.32 -21.43
N VAL A 208 -3.04 -37.06 -21.67
CA VAL A 208 -4.13 -37.52 -20.83
C VAL A 208 -5.13 -38.25 -21.70
N ASP A 209 -5.41 -39.49 -21.34
CA ASP A 209 -6.45 -40.30 -21.97
C ASP A 209 -7.82 -39.80 -21.52
N MET A 210 -8.65 -39.44 -22.50
CA MET A 210 -9.99 -38.89 -22.32
C MET A 210 -11.00 -39.68 -23.16
N LEU A 211 -12.25 -39.79 -22.72
CA LEU A 211 -13.32 -40.36 -23.53
C LEU A 211 -13.76 -39.36 -24.59
N GLN A 212 -13.98 -39.84 -25.82
CA GLN A 212 -14.62 -39.02 -26.84
C GLN A 212 -16.10 -38.79 -26.45
N PRO A 213 -16.58 -37.54 -26.47
CA PRO A 213 -18.00 -37.27 -26.28
C PRO A 213 -18.82 -37.85 -27.44
N GLY A 214 -19.49 -38.97 -27.21
CA GLY A 214 -20.28 -39.67 -28.22
C GLY A 214 -21.29 -40.65 -27.63
N ILE A 215 -22.36 -40.94 -28.36
CA ILE A 215 -23.37 -41.90 -27.93
C ILE A 215 -22.95 -43.29 -28.43
N GLY A 216 -22.73 -44.24 -27.52
CA GLY A 216 -22.50 -45.65 -27.86
C GLY A 216 -21.20 -46.23 -27.28
N THR A 217 -20.21 -46.45 -28.13
CA THR A 217 -18.94 -47.13 -27.77
C THR A 217 -17.96 -46.21 -27.06
N PHE A 218 -17.39 -46.66 -25.94
CA PHE A 218 -16.32 -45.95 -25.25
C PHE A 218 -15.06 -45.95 -26.10
N GLN A 219 -14.74 -44.80 -26.71
CA GLN A 219 -13.49 -44.58 -27.41
C GLN A 219 -12.62 -43.64 -26.59
N VAL A 220 -11.40 -44.10 -26.28
CA VAL A 220 -10.38 -43.28 -25.62
C VAL A 220 -9.59 -42.53 -26.67
N THR A 221 -9.30 -41.26 -26.42
CA THR A 221 -8.52 -40.39 -27.30
C THR A 221 -7.69 -39.43 -26.46
N GLN A 222 -6.54 -39.03 -26.99
CA GLN A 222 -5.74 -37.96 -26.42
C GLN A 222 -6.07 -36.65 -27.13
N CYS A 223 -6.43 -35.63 -26.37
CA CYS A 223 -6.73 -34.29 -26.91
C CYS A 223 -5.66 -33.31 -26.43
N PRO A 224 -4.59 -33.09 -27.22
CA PRO A 224 -3.54 -32.14 -26.84
C PRO A 224 -4.06 -30.71 -26.74
N ASP A 225 -5.08 -30.36 -27.53
CA ASP A 225 -5.68 -29.03 -27.59
C ASP A 225 -6.77 -28.79 -26.53
N ALA A 226 -6.96 -29.72 -25.58
CA ALA A 226 -7.98 -29.61 -24.54
C ALA A 226 -7.85 -28.31 -23.72
N LYS A 227 -6.61 -27.87 -23.47
CA LYS A 227 -6.32 -26.60 -22.81
C LYS A 227 -6.85 -25.41 -23.61
N ASP A 228 -6.57 -25.36 -24.90
CA ASP A 228 -7.00 -24.28 -25.78
C ASP A 228 -8.52 -24.25 -25.94
N LEU A 229 -9.17 -25.42 -25.99
CA LEU A 229 -10.64 -25.52 -25.97
C LEU A 229 -11.23 -24.87 -24.71
N VAL A 230 -10.72 -25.23 -23.52
CA VAL A 230 -11.16 -24.64 -22.25
C VAL A 230 -10.91 -23.13 -22.23
N LEU A 231 -9.72 -22.71 -22.65
CA LEU A 231 -9.32 -21.29 -22.65
C LEU A 231 -10.20 -20.46 -23.58
N ASN A 232 -10.51 -20.95 -24.77
CA ASN A 232 -11.41 -20.28 -25.72
C ASN A 232 -12.83 -20.11 -25.15
N ILE A 233 -13.34 -21.12 -24.44
CA ILE A 233 -14.65 -21.01 -23.75
C ILE A 233 -14.57 -19.95 -22.65
N LEU A 234 -13.51 -19.93 -21.83
CA LEU A 234 -13.35 -18.96 -20.74
C LEU A 234 -13.16 -17.53 -21.25
N LEU A 235 -12.42 -17.34 -22.36
CA LEU A 235 -12.30 -16.05 -23.05
C LEU A 235 -13.67 -15.55 -23.52
N ARG A 236 -14.46 -16.41 -24.17
CA ARG A 236 -15.83 -16.08 -24.55
C ARG A 236 -16.67 -15.71 -23.32
N CYS A 237 -16.57 -16.46 -22.22
CA CYS A 237 -17.28 -16.12 -20.98
C CYS A 237 -16.85 -14.76 -20.42
N GLY A 238 -15.55 -14.44 -20.42
CA GLY A 238 -15.04 -13.14 -19.99
C GLY A 238 -15.64 -11.97 -20.79
N LYS A 239 -15.88 -12.18 -22.09
CA LYS A 239 -16.44 -11.18 -23.03
C LYS A 239 -17.97 -11.08 -23.00
N THR A 240 -18.68 -12.21 -22.90
CA THR A 240 -20.12 -12.25 -23.23
C THR A 240 -21.03 -12.86 -22.16
N GLU A 241 -20.50 -13.43 -21.08
CA GLU A 241 -21.28 -14.20 -20.10
C GLU A 241 -22.38 -13.37 -19.39
N PRO A 242 -23.68 -13.63 -19.58
CA PRO A 242 -24.75 -12.75 -19.08
C PRO A 242 -24.93 -12.76 -17.54
N THR A 243 -24.32 -13.70 -16.82
CA THR A 243 -24.40 -13.80 -15.35
C THR A 243 -23.20 -13.16 -14.65
N GLY A 244 -23.45 -12.43 -13.57
CA GLY A 244 -22.41 -11.66 -12.86
C GLY A 244 -21.34 -12.54 -12.24
N GLN A 245 -21.74 -13.57 -11.49
CA GLN A 245 -20.82 -14.46 -10.77
C GLN A 245 -19.96 -15.30 -11.72
N ALA A 246 -20.57 -15.91 -12.75
CA ALA A 246 -19.82 -16.70 -13.72
C ALA A 246 -18.83 -15.84 -14.53
N ARG A 247 -19.21 -14.60 -14.90
CA ARG A 247 -18.28 -13.66 -15.56
C ARG A 247 -17.10 -13.30 -14.65
N CYS A 248 -17.32 -13.07 -13.35
CA CYS A 248 -16.24 -12.79 -12.40
C CYS A 248 -15.25 -13.97 -12.29
N ILE A 249 -15.75 -15.21 -12.26
CA ILE A 249 -14.90 -16.41 -12.23
C ILE A 249 -14.11 -16.55 -13.54
N ALA A 250 -14.73 -16.29 -14.69
CA ALA A 250 -14.04 -16.31 -15.98
C ALA A 250 -12.88 -15.31 -16.01
N LEU A 251 -13.10 -14.04 -15.61
CA LEU A 251 -12.03 -13.03 -15.55
C LEU A 251 -10.92 -13.41 -14.56
N SER A 252 -11.28 -13.97 -13.40
CA SER A 252 -10.34 -14.47 -12.40
C SER A 252 -9.48 -15.61 -12.97
N SER A 253 -10.09 -16.54 -13.70
CA SER A 253 -9.42 -17.66 -14.35
C SER A 253 -8.43 -17.22 -15.45
N LEU A 254 -8.78 -16.19 -16.22
CA LEU A 254 -7.87 -15.57 -17.19
C LEU A 254 -6.67 -14.93 -16.48
N GLY A 255 -6.89 -14.32 -15.31
CA GLY A 255 -5.81 -13.82 -14.44
C GLY A 255 -4.86 -14.91 -13.97
N ILE A 256 -5.38 -16.04 -13.49
CA ILE A 256 -4.59 -17.20 -13.07
C ILE A 256 -3.80 -17.78 -14.25
N PHE A 257 -4.44 -17.91 -15.41
CA PHE A 257 -3.80 -18.35 -16.64
C PHE A 257 -2.63 -17.42 -17.06
N LEU A 258 -2.80 -16.11 -16.94
CA LEU A 258 -1.74 -15.14 -17.23
C LEU A 258 -0.58 -15.28 -16.24
N HIS A 259 -0.87 -15.45 -14.94
CA HIS A 259 0.16 -15.73 -13.93
C HIS A 259 0.98 -16.98 -14.26
N HIS A 260 0.31 -18.08 -14.60
CA HIS A 260 0.99 -19.32 -15.01
C HIS A 260 1.83 -19.11 -16.27
N THR A 261 1.22 -18.58 -17.34
CA THR A 261 1.88 -18.39 -18.63
C THR A 261 3.11 -17.50 -18.52
N LEU A 262 2.99 -16.34 -17.87
CA LEU A 262 4.09 -15.38 -17.74
C LEU A 262 5.17 -15.83 -16.73
N SER A 263 4.80 -16.67 -15.75
CA SER A 263 5.77 -17.27 -14.83
C SER A 263 6.45 -18.51 -15.41
N SER A 264 5.98 -19.04 -16.54
CA SER A 264 6.55 -20.24 -17.16
C SER A 264 7.93 -19.97 -17.81
N ALA A 265 8.67 -21.03 -18.12
CA ALA A 265 9.97 -20.91 -18.80
C ALA A 265 9.86 -20.32 -20.22
N LYS A 266 8.69 -20.44 -20.86
CA LYS A 266 8.40 -19.88 -22.19
C LYS A 266 7.20 -18.95 -22.05
N PRO A 267 7.42 -17.66 -21.72
CA PRO A 267 6.36 -16.74 -21.32
C PRO A 267 5.51 -16.22 -22.49
N GLN A 268 5.17 -17.06 -23.47
CA GLN A 268 4.40 -16.70 -24.66
C GLN A 268 3.28 -17.70 -24.89
N HIS A 269 2.08 -17.18 -25.16
CA HIS A 269 0.92 -17.95 -25.58
C HIS A 269 0.08 -17.13 -26.57
N ALA A 270 -0.54 -17.78 -27.56
CA ALA A 270 -1.34 -17.10 -28.58
C ALA A 270 -2.46 -16.24 -27.96
N CYS A 271 -3.19 -16.82 -27.01
CA CYS A 271 -4.31 -16.18 -26.32
C CYS A 271 -3.94 -15.18 -25.21
N ALA A 272 -2.67 -15.01 -24.83
CA ALA A 272 -2.31 -14.15 -23.68
C ALA A 272 -2.67 -12.67 -23.92
N LYS A 273 -2.42 -12.15 -25.13
CA LYS A 273 -2.81 -10.78 -25.49
C LYS A 273 -4.33 -10.59 -25.45
N GLU A 274 -5.08 -11.59 -25.90
CA GLU A 274 -6.54 -11.57 -25.90
C GLU A 274 -7.12 -11.59 -24.48
N ALA A 275 -6.55 -12.39 -23.59
CA ALA A 275 -6.93 -12.42 -22.17
C ALA A 275 -6.69 -11.05 -21.49
N LEU A 276 -5.54 -10.43 -21.75
CA LEU A 276 -5.21 -9.08 -21.26
C LEU A 276 -6.20 -8.03 -21.80
N ASN A 277 -6.51 -8.06 -23.09
CA ASN A 277 -7.50 -7.15 -23.68
C ASN A 277 -8.90 -7.36 -23.10
N THR A 278 -9.28 -8.61 -22.81
CA THR A 278 -10.56 -8.94 -22.17
C THR A 278 -10.64 -8.34 -20.76
N LEU A 279 -9.58 -8.43 -19.95
CA LEU A 279 -9.50 -7.79 -18.63
C LEU A 279 -9.57 -6.26 -18.72
N LEU A 280 -8.88 -5.66 -19.68
CA LEU A 280 -8.89 -4.21 -19.87
C LEU A 280 -10.23 -3.69 -20.37
N LEU A 281 -10.92 -4.44 -21.23
CA LEU A 281 -12.28 -4.13 -21.63
C LEU A 281 -13.20 -4.23 -20.42
N ALA A 282 -13.09 -5.27 -19.58
CA ALA A 282 -13.88 -5.47 -18.37
C ALA A 282 -13.83 -4.30 -17.35
N LEU A 283 -12.84 -3.40 -17.42
CA LEU A 283 -12.81 -2.16 -16.63
C LEU A 283 -13.82 -1.09 -17.08
N LYS A 284 -14.25 -1.12 -18.35
CA LYS A 284 -15.16 -0.12 -18.94
C LYS A 284 -16.65 -0.30 -18.57
N PHE A 285 -16.94 -1.18 -17.62
CA PHE A 285 -18.25 -1.83 -17.49
C PHE A 285 -19.22 -1.05 -16.61
N ASN A 286 -20.51 -1.13 -16.94
CA ASN A 286 -21.61 -0.59 -16.11
C ASN A 286 -21.74 -1.30 -14.75
N HIS A 287 -21.13 -2.47 -14.59
CA HIS A 287 -21.23 -3.27 -13.37
C HIS A 287 -19.97 -3.12 -12.50
N GLU A 288 -20.11 -2.36 -11.41
CA GLU A 288 -19.03 -2.04 -10.47
C GLU A 288 -18.24 -3.27 -9.98
N THR A 289 -18.92 -4.36 -9.64
CA THR A 289 -18.26 -5.58 -9.12
C THR A 289 -17.42 -6.28 -10.19
N VAL A 290 -17.87 -6.33 -11.45
CA VAL A 290 -17.10 -6.96 -12.54
C VAL A 290 -15.85 -6.14 -12.85
N ALA A 291 -16.00 -4.81 -12.91
CA ALA A 291 -14.88 -3.89 -13.06
C ALA A 291 -13.89 -3.98 -11.88
N GLN A 292 -14.39 -4.15 -10.66
CA GLN A 292 -13.56 -4.37 -9.47
C GLN A 292 -12.75 -5.66 -9.57
N ILE A 293 -13.37 -6.78 -10.01
CA ILE A 293 -12.65 -8.06 -10.19
C ILE A 293 -11.58 -7.93 -11.28
N ALA A 294 -11.88 -7.26 -12.40
CA ALA A 294 -10.88 -6.99 -13.42
C ALA A 294 -9.71 -6.13 -12.89
N CYS A 295 -10.02 -5.10 -12.09
CA CYS A 295 -9.02 -4.25 -11.43
C CYS A 295 -8.15 -5.04 -10.44
N ASP A 296 -8.75 -5.90 -9.60
CA ASP A 296 -8.05 -6.78 -8.65
C ASP A 296 -7.09 -7.74 -9.39
N VAL A 297 -7.52 -8.32 -10.51
CA VAL A 297 -6.69 -9.17 -11.37
C VAL A 297 -5.53 -8.38 -11.97
N LEU A 298 -5.79 -7.22 -12.59
CA LEU A 298 -4.76 -6.36 -13.18
C LEU A 298 -3.75 -5.86 -12.14
N LEU A 299 -4.21 -5.56 -10.92
CA LEU A 299 -3.34 -5.19 -9.81
C LEU A 299 -2.43 -6.37 -9.42
N SER A 300 -2.93 -7.61 -9.42
CA SER A 300 -2.09 -8.78 -9.12
C SER A 300 -0.98 -9.01 -10.17
N LEU A 301 -1.23 -8.64 -11.43
CA LEU A 301 -0.30 -8.78 -12.55
C LEU A 301 0.85 -7.76 -12.52
N THR A 302 0.80 -6.74 -11.66
CA THR A 302 1.89 -5.75 -11.49
C THR A 302 3.23 -6.39 -11.14
N SER A 303 3.21 -7.48 -10.35
CA SER A 303 4.40 -8.26 -10.00
C SER A 303 5.10 -8.87 -11.22
N LEU A 304 4.38 -9.02 -12.34
CA LEU A 304 4.86 -9.57 -13.61
C LEU A 304 5.12 -8.48 -14.67
N ALA A 305 5.02 -7.19 -14.30
CA ALA A 305 5.16 -6.08 -15.24
C ALA A 305 6.49 -6.09 -16.00
N ARG A 306 7.59 -6.48 -15.35
CA ARG A 306 8.91 -6.59 -16.00
C ARG A 306 8.94 -7.68 -17.08
N VAL A 307 8.31 -8.83 -16.83
CA VAL A 307 8.21 -9.92 -17.81
C VAL A 307 7.29 -9.49 -18.96
N LEU A 308 6.18 -8.83 -18.65
CA LEU A 308 5.28 -8.26 -19.67
C LEU A 308 6.00 -7.25 -20.57
N LEU A 309 6.85 -6.37 -20.03
CA LEU A 309 7.64 -5.44 -20.83
C LEU A 309 8.60 -6.15 -21.80
N GLN A 310 9.14 -7.30 -21.41
CA GLN A 310 10.07 -8.08 -22.26
C GLN A 310 9.35 -8.83 -23.37
N VAL A 311 8.18 -9.42 -23.06
CA VAL A 311 7.45 -10.27 -24.02
C VAL A 311 6.45 -9.48 -24.88
N TYR A 312 5.75 -8.55 -24.26
CA TYR A 312 4.67 -7.76 -24.85
C TYR A 312 4.87 -6.26 -24.50
N PRO A 313 5.89 -5.60 -25.08
CA PRO A 313 6.33 -4.26 -24.67
C PRO A 313 5.23 -3.18 -24.79
N GLU A 314 4.24 -3.37 -25.65
CA GLU A 314 3.10 -2.48 -25.82
C GLU A 314 2.09 -2.55 -24.67
N ILE A 315 1.99 -3.69 -23.99
CA ILE A 315 0.89 -3.99 -23.05
C ILE A 315 0.96 -3.15 -21.77
N PRO A 316 2.10 -3.02 -21.06
CA PRO A 316 2.14 -2.22 -19.82
C PRO A 316 1.76 -0.76 -20.05
N SER A 317 2.24 -0.15 -21.14
CA SER A 317 1.82 1.21 -21.55
C SER A 317 0.32 1.28 -21.83
N ARG A 318 -0.23 0.26 -22.49
CA ARG A 318 -1.65 0.13 -22.78
C ARG A 318 -2.51 0.02 -21.52
N ILE A 319 -2.06 -0.75 -20.52
CA ILE A 319 -2.75 -0.89 -19.23
C ILE A 319 -2.85 0.47 -18.54
N ILE A 320 -1.75 1.23 -18.47
CA ILE A 320 -1.72 2.57 -17.87
C ILE A 320 -2.67 3.53 -18.62
N GLU A 321 -2.66 3.54 -19.96
CA GLU A 321 -3.56 4.35 -20.77
C GLU A 321 -5.03 4.05 -20.51
N VAL A 322 -5.40 2.77 -20.45
CA VAL A 322 -6.78 2.33 -20.21
C VAL A 322 -7.20 2.68 -18.79
N LEU A 323 -6.36 2.44 -17.77
CA LEU A 323 -6.65 2.84 -16.39
C LEU A 323 -6.88 4.34 -16.26
N ALA A 324 -6.01 5.16 -16.85
CA ALA A 324 -6.13 6.62 -16.86
C ALA A 324 -7.41 7.09 -17.57
N SER A 325 -7.74 6.47 -18.70
CA SER A 325 -8.95 6.79 -19.48
C SER A 325 -10.24 6.35 -18.76
N THR A 326 -10.24 5.19 -18.09
CA THR A 326 -11.35 4.72 -17.25
C THR A 326 -11.59 5.66 -16.08
N LEU A 327 -10.54 6.12 -15.39
CA LEU A 327 -10.66 7.11 -14.33
C LEU A 327 -11.24 8.43 -14.84
N SER A 328 -10.80 8.91 -16.01
CA SER A 328 -11.33 10.13 -16.64
C SER A 328 -12.82 10.01 -17.01
N TYR A 329 -13.26 8.82 -17.43
CA TYR A 329 -14.66 8.55 -17.77
C TYR A 329 -15.59 8.52 -16.55
N LEU A 330 -15.11 7.97 -15.44
CA LEU A 330 -15.88 7.86 -14.19
C LEU A 330 -15.93 9.18 -13.38
N MET A 331 -15.39 10.28 -13.92
CA MET A 331 -15.48 11.62 -13.31
C MET A 331 -16.77 12.36 -13.78
N PRO A 332 -17.44 13.15 -12.92
CA PRO A 332 -17.10 13.48 -11.54
C PRO A 332 -17.33 12.32 -10.57
N VAL A 333 -16.61 12.31 -9.45
CA VAL A 333 -16.62 11.21 -8.47
C VAL A 333 -18.00 11.08 -7.81
N ASP A 334 -18.82 10.16 -8.29
CA ASP A 334 -20.11 9.83 -7.68
C ASP A 334 -19.92 9.07 -6.36
N ALA A 335 -20.81 9.30 -5.40
CA ALA A 335 -20.72 8.70 -4.06
C ALA A 335 -20.92 7.18 -4.00
N LYS A 336 -21.34 6.56 -5.12
CA LYS A 336 -21.63 5.13 -5.18
C LYS A 336 -20.37 4.26 -5.38
N ASP A 337 -19.33 4.79 -6.01
CA ASP A 337 -18.22 3.98 -6.53
C ASP A 337 -16.89 4.14 -5.76
N LYS A 338 -16.93 4.54 -4.46
CA LYS A 338 -15.72 4.83 -3.66
C LYS A 338 -14.69 3.69 -3.74
N ARG A 339 -15.12 2.44 -3.62
CA ARG A 339 -14.24 1.26 -3.62
C ARG A 339 -13.53 1.06 -4.97
N LEU A 340 -14.30 1.08 -6.05
CA LEU A 340 -13.78 0.88 -7.41
C LEU A 340 -12.82 2.01 -7.81
N LEU A 341 -13.22 3.26 -7.59
CA LEU A 341 -12.38 4.42 -7.91
C LEU A 341 -11.07 4.42 -7.12
N THR A 342 -11.13 4.13 -5.82
CA THR A 342 -9.92 4.01 -4.99
C THR A 342 -9.02 2.90 -5.55
N SER A 343 -9.58 1.72 -5.86
CA SER A 343 -8.82 0.59 -6.41
C SER A 343 -8.16 0.93 -7.76
N LEU A 344 -8.88 1.62 -8.65
CA LEU A 344 -8.35 2.07 -9.95
C LEU A 344 -7.20 3.08 -9.79
N VAL A 345 -7.32 4.03 -8.85
CA VAL A 345 -6.28 5.02 -8.56
C VAL A 345 -5.01 4.34 -8.05
N PHE A 346 -5.12 3.41 -7.10
CA PHE A 346 -3.98 2.63 -6.62
C PHE A 346 -3.40 1.68 -7.68
N CYS A 347 -4.25 1.06 -8.51
CA CYS A 347 -3.81 0.23 -9.63
C CYS A 347 -2.99 1.04 -10.65
N LEU A 348 -3.44 2.25 -11.00
CA LEU A 348 -2.68 3.17 -11.84
C LEU A 348 -1.32 3.53 -11.21
N GLY A 349 -1.30 3.82 -9.91
CA GLY A 349 -0.08 4.11 -9.17
C GLY A 349 0.92 2.95 -9.20
N GLU A 350 0.48 1.73 -8.85
CA GLU A 350 1.33 0.52 -8.84
C GLU A 350 1.88 0.19 -10.24
N TRP A 351 1.06 0.26 -11.29
CA TRP A 351 1.56 0.04 -12.66
C TRP A 351 2.59 1.09 -13.07
N THR A 352 2.37 2.36 -12.73
CA THR A 352 3.31 3.44 -13.05
C THR A 352 4.63 3.26 -12.29
N MET A 353 4.62 2.76 -11.06
CA MET A 353 5.82 2.45 -10.27
C MET A 353 6.63 1.26 -10.79
N GLN A 354 6.00 0.31 -11.49
CA GLN A 354 6.67 -0.89 -12.00
C GLN A 354 7.25 -0.70 -13.40
N VAL A 355 6.78 0.30 -14.16
CA VAL A 355 7.24 0.58 -15.52
C VAL A 355 8.43 1.55 -15.49
N PRO A 356 9.56 1.23 -16.15
CA PRO A 356 10.75 2.10 -16.16
C PRO A 356 10.48 3.50 -16.72
N PRO A 357 11.14 4.55 -16.20
CA PRO A 357 11.01 5.91 -16.72
C PRO A 357 11.29 6.06 -18.22
N SER A 358 12.19 5.23 -18.78
CA SER A 358 12.50 5.22 -20.22
C SER A 358 11.29 4.91 -21.10
N VAL A 359 10.34 4.11 -20.61
CA VAL A 359 9.09 3.79 -21.31
C VAL A 359 8.06 4.89 -21.05
N LEU A 360 7.93 5.35 -19.81
CA LEU A 360 6.96 6.37 -19.40
C LEU A 360 7.20 7.75 -20.05
N LEU A 361 8.47 8.12 -20.24
CA LEU A 361 8.90 9.40 -20.80
C LEU A 361 9.00 9.38 -22.34
N LYS A 362 8.79 8.25 -22.99
CA LYS A 362 8.89 8.14 -24.45
C LYS A 362 7.88 9.10 -25.12
N PRO A 363 8.33 10.04 -25.97
CA PRO A 363 7.44 10.98 -26.63
C PRO A 363 6.54 10.27 -27.65
N LYS A 364 5.28 10.69 -27.76
CA LYS A 364 4.36 10.26 -28.83
C LYS A 364 4.26 11.38 -29.86
N THR A 365 4.15 11.04 -31.14
CA THR A 365 4.19 12.00 -32.27
C THR A 365 3.15 13.12 -32.20
N HIS A 366 1.99 12.87 -31.57
CA HIS A 366 0.90 13.86 -31.44
C HIS A 366 0.31 13.96 -30.03
N ASN A 367 0.86 13.25 -29.05
CA ASN A 367 0.32 13.17 -27.69
C ASN A 367 1.44 13.35 -26.66
N PRO A 368 1.11 13.83 -25.44
CA PRO A 368 2.07 13.90 -24.37
C PRO A 368 2.60 12.49 -24.01
N CYS A 369 3.77 12.44 -23.36
CA CYS A 369 4.32 11.19 -22.85
C CYS A 369 3.35 10.54 -21.84
N LEU A 370 3.47 9.22 -21.65
CA LEU A 370 2.56 8.47 -20.80
C LEU A 370 2.56 8.99 -19.35
N LEU A 371 3.72 9.40 -18.86
CA LEU A 371 3.85 9.99 -17.53
C LEU A 371 3.05 11.28 -17.38
N HIS A 372 3.06 12.14 -18.39
CA HIS A 372 2.28 13.38 -18.37
C HIS A 372 0.78 13.09 -18.35
N THR A 373 0.30 12.09 -19.12
CA THR A 373 -1.10 11.64 -19.04
C THR A 373 -1.48 11.20 -17.63
N VAL A 374 -0.61 10.45 -16.95
CA VAL A 374 -0.84 10.02 -15.56
C VAL A 374 -0.96 11.21 -14.62
N PHE A 375 0.00 12.15 -14.65
CA PHE A 375 -0.05 13.34 -13.80
C PHE A 375 -1.25 14.24 -14.12
N GLN A 376 -1.63 14.37 -15.40
CA GLN A 376 -2.80 15.13 -15.82
C GLN A 376 -4.08 14.55 -15.19
N ILE A 377 -4.31 13.24 -15.32
CA ILE A 377 -5.49 12.58 -14.75
C ILE A 377 -5.49 12.64 -13.22
N LEU A 378 -4.35 12.39 -12.57
CA LEU A 378 -4.26 12.48 -11.11
C LEU A 378 -4.52 13.92 -10.63
N THR A 379 -4.02 14.94 -11.33
CA THR A 379 -4.27 16.36 -10.98
C THR A 379 -5.74 16.72 -11.18
N GLN A 380 -6.38 16.28 -12.27
CA GLN A 380 -7.82 16.47 -12.47
C GLN A 380 -8.64 15.80 -11.37
N LEU A 381 -8.25 14.61 -10.92
CA LEU A 381 -8.87 13.93 -9.78
C LEU A 381 -8.70 14.73 -8.49
N CYS A 382 -7.53 15.34 -8.25
CA CYS A 382 -7.27 16.21 -7.10
C CYS A 382 -8.17 17.46 -7.06
N GLU A 383 -8.62 17.94 -8.22
CA GLU A 383 -9.56 19.06 -8.38
C GLU A 383 -11.04 18.64 -8.32
N GLY A 384 -11.33 17.34 -8.18
CA GLY A 384 -12.70 16.80 -8.15
C GLY A 384 -13.34 16.53 -9.52
N GLY A 385 -12.62 16.83 -10.61
CA GLY A 385 -13.05 16.59 -11.99
C GLY A 385 -14.13 17.55 -12.50
N LYS A 386 -13.83 18.24 -13.61
CA LYS A 386 -14.74 19.24 -14.20
C LYS A 386 -15.43 18.78 -15.50
N ALA A 387 -15.03 17.65 -16.09
CA ALA A 387 -15.61 17.15 -17.33
C ALA A 387 -15.58 15.61 -17.40
N ARG A 388 -16.61 15.01 -18.00
CA ARG A 388 -16.59 13.61 -18.44
C ARG A 388 -15.59 13.49 -19.60
N GLY A 389 -14.52 12.72 -19.40
CA GLY A 389 -13.57 12.42 -20.46
C GLY A 389 -14.23 11.74 -21.66
N ILE A 390 -13.59 11.80 -22.82
CA ILE A 390 -14.04 11.09 -24.03
C ILE A 390 -14.03 9.58 -23.75
N PRO A 391 -15.08 8.82 -24.12
CA PRO A 391 -15.11 7.38 -23.94
C PRO A 391 -13.92 6.70 -24.63
N ILE A 392 -13.43 5.62 -24.01
CA ILE A 392 -12.20 4.86 -24.35
C ILE A 392 -12.30 4.13 -25.72
N SER A 393 -13.25 4.49 -26.59
CA SER A 393 -13.48 3.85 -27.88
C SER A 393 -12.32 4.02 -28.86
N GLY A 394 -11.49 5.07 -28.72
CA GLY A 394 -10.29 5.25 -29.55
C GLY A 394 -9.10 4.37 -29.19
N ALA A 395 -9.18 3.63 -28.08
CA ALA A 395 -8.04 2.90 -27.53
C ALA A 395 -7.96 1.46 -28.11
N PHE A 396 -9.10 0.83 -28.35
CA PHE A 396 -9.17 -0.54 -28.91
C PHE A 396 -9.69 -0.49 -30.33
N HIS A 397 -9.31 -1.46 -31.15
CA HIS A 397 -9.92 -1.63 -32.48
C HIS A 397 -11.43 -1.89 -32.33
N GLN A 398 -12.25 -1.29 -33.19
CA GLN A 398 -13.71 -1.37 -33.09
C GLN A 398 -14.22 -2.82 -33.07
N ASP A 399 -13.58 -3.72 -33.83
CA ASP A 399 -13.95 -5.13 -33.88
C ASP A 399 -13.81 -5.84 -32.52
N ILE A 400 -12.72 -5.57 -31.78
CA ILE A 400 -12.50 -6.17 -30.45
C ILE A 400 -13.54 -5.66 -29.44
N VAL A 401 -13.95 -4.40 -29.59
CA VAL A 401 -14.99 -3.81 -28.74
C VAL A 401 -16.37 -4.39 -29.07
N ALA A 402 -16.65 -4.66 -30.35
CA ALA A 402 -17.92 -5.22 -30.80
C ALA A 402 -18.17 -6.65 -30.30
N GLU A 403 -17.12 -7.45 -30.10
CA GLU A 403 -17.22 -8.80 -29.54
C GLU A 403 -17.61 -8.83 -28.06
N PHE A 404 -17.48 -7.72 -27.34
CA PHE A 404 -17.70 -7.66 -25.90
C PHE A 404 -19.13 -7.19 -25.58
N ILE A 405 -19.89 -7.98 -24.79
CA ILE A 405 -21.23 -7.60 -24.32
C ILE A 405 -21.15 -6.85 -22.97
N PRO A 406 -21.46 -5.54 -22.92
CA PRO A 406 -21.21 -4.70 -21.74
C PRO A 406 -22.11 -4.98 -20.53
N ASN A 407 -23.34 -5.47 -20.77
CA ASN A 407 -24.36 -5.55 -19.72
C ASN A 407 -24.49 -6.96 -19.13
N ILE A 408 -24.69 -7.03 -17.81
CA ILE A 408 -25.09 -8.24 -17.09
C ILE A 408 -26.63 -8.32 -17.15
N VAL A 409 -27.15 -9.45 -17.61
CA VAL A 409 -28.61 -9.67 -17.77
C VAL A 409 -29.21 -10.23 -16.49
N LEU A 410 -28.50 -11.16 -15.84
CA LEU A 410 -28.88 -11.73 -14.55
C LEU A 410 -27.78 -11.40 -13.54
N ASP A 411 -28.07 -10.43 -12.66
CA ASP A 411 -27.17 -10.02 -11.59
C ASP A 411 -27.42 -10.87 -10.34
N ASP A 412 -26.69 -12.00 -10.26
CA ASP A 412 -26.64 -12.94 -9.15
C ASP A 412 -25.59 -12.56 -8.09
N LEU A 413 -25.01 -11.35 -8.19
CA LEU A 413 -24.02 -10.84 -7.24
C LEU A 413 -24.67 -10.12 -6.05
N LYS A 414 -25.93 -9.68 -6.19
CA LYS A 414 -26.72 -9.12 -5.10
C LYS A 414 -27.30 -10.26 -4.27
N SER A 415 -26.85 -10.42 -3.03
CA SER A 415 -27.54 -11.28 -2.08
C SER A 415 -28.97 -10.78 -1.92
N ASP A 416 -29.96 -11.64 -2.14
CA ASP A 416 -31.36 -11.38 -1.82
C ASP A 416 -31.48 -10.72 -0.44
N GLU A 417 -32.28 -9.66 -0.39
CA GLU A 417 -32.48 -8.74 0.72
C GLU A 417 -32.36 -9.41 2.10
N SER A 418 -31.32 -9.06 2.85
CA SER A 418 -31.43 -9.14 4.30
C SER A 418 -32.46 -8.09 4.73
N PRO A 419 -33.49 -8.48 5.54
CA PRO A 419 -34.53 -7.55 5.93
C PRO A 419 -33.88 -6.37 6.66
N THR A 420 -34.24 -5.17 6.20
CA THR A 420 -33.79 -3.85 6.61
C THR A 420 -34.21 -3.50 8.05
N LEU A 421 -33.91 -4.36 9.04
CA LEU A 421 -34.22 -4.10 10.45
C LEU A 421 -33.07 -3.47 11.25
N GLY A 422 -31.90 -3.25 10.65
CA GLY A 422 -30.75 -2.63 11.35
C GLY A 422 -30.44 -1.18 10.98
N ARG A 423 -30.98 -0.65 9.88
CA ARG A 423 -30.50 0.63 9.29
C ARG A 423 -31.28 1.88 9.73
N ARG A 424 -32.28 1.75 10.61
CA ARG A 424 -33.15 2.87 11.04
C ARG A 424 -32.81 3.50 12.40
N PHE A 425 -31.75 3.08 13.10
CA PHE A 425 -31.44 3.58 14.45
C PHE A 425 -30.24 4.53 14.56
N LEU A 426 -29.64 4.98 13.46
CA LEU A 426 -28.67 6.08 13.49
C LEU A 426 -29.26 7.24 12.69
N GLY A 427 -29.80 8.21 13.44
CA GLY A 427 -30.48 9.36 12.89
C GLY A 427 -29.60 10.17 11.94
N GLU A 428 -30.22 10.64 10.87
CA GLU A 428 -29.83 11.85 10.16
C GLU A 428 -29.93 13.02 11.14
N GLY A 429 -28.85 13.27 11.88
CA GLY A 429 -28.80 14.31 12.89
C GLY A 429 -27.36 14.71 13.17
N SER A 430 -26.96 15.84 12.57
CA SER A 430 -25.87 16.73 12.99
C SER A 430 -24.56 16.06 13.46
N GLY A 431 -23.66 15.82 12.49
CA GLY A 431 -22.26 15.51 12.73
C GLY A 431 -21.41 16.00 11.56
N GLY A 432 -21.24 17.31 11.43
CA GLY A 432 -20.36 17.89 10.42
C GLY A 432 -18.91 17.57 10.73
N HIS A 433 -18.34 16.51 10.11
CA HIS A 433 -16.91 16.39 9.76
C HIS A 433 -16.49 15.04 9.10
N LEU A 434 -17.36 14.29 8.42
CA LEU A 434 -16.91 13.16 7.59
C LEU A 434 -16.69 13.61 6.14
N SER A 435 -15.46 13.46 5.65
CA SER A 435 -15.05 13.71 4.27
C SER A 435 -15.96 12.95 3.29
N SER A 436 -16.51 13.65 2.30
CA SER A 436 -17.25 13.04 1.18
C SER A 436 -16.38 11.98 0.49
N THR A 437 -17.00 10.95 -0.09
CA THR A 437 -16.32 9.91 -0.90
C THR A 437 -15.38 10.51 -1.95
N GLY A 438 -15.77 11.62 -2.57
CA GLY A 438 -14.95 12.36 -3.54
C GLY A 438 -13.67 12.94 -2.93
N HIS A 439 -13.72 13.36 -1.65
CA HIS A 439 -12.55 13.88 -0.96
C HIS A 439 -11.51 12.79 -0.68
N ALA A 440 -11.94 11.58 -0.31
CA ALA A 440 -11.03 10.45 -0.11
C ALA A 440 -10.27 10.09 -1.40
N VAL A 441 -10.95 10.09 -2.55
CA VAL A 441 -10.31 9.82 -3.86
C VAL A 441 -9.36 10.95 -4.26
N GLN A 442 -9.72 12.22 -4.01
CA GLN A 442 -8.84 13.38 -4.20
C GLN A 442 -7.55 13.26 -3.39
N LEU A 443 -7.65 12.91 -2.11
CA LEU A 443 -6.48 12.75 -1.25
C LEU A 443 -5.61 11.56 -1.68
N ALA A 444 -6.22 10.45 -2.11
CA ALA A 444 -5.48 9.32 -2.68
C ALA A 444 -4.67 9.76 -3.91
N ALA A 445 -5.28 10.50 -4.85
CA ALA A 445 -4.59 11.00 -6.03
C ALA A 445 -3.41 11.93 -5.67
N ARG A 446 -3.58 12.84 -4.70
CA ARG A 446 -2.49 13.72 -4.22
C ARG A 446 -1.34 12.93 -3.62
N MET A 447 -1.64 11.93 -2.81
CA MET A 447 -0.64 11.05 -2.20
C MET A 447 0.12 10.25 -3.26
N ILE A 448 -0.56 9.70 -4.27
CA ILE A 448 0.09 8.97 -5.37
C ILE A 448 1.01 9.89 -6.19
N ILE A 449 0.60 11.13 -6.47
CA ILE A 449 1.48 12.13 -7.12
C ILE A 449 2.78 12.28 -6.33
N GLY A 450 2.70 12.46 -5.01
CA GLY A 450 3.88 12.58 -4.14
C GLY A 450 4.79 11.36 -4.21
N HIS A 451 4.23 10.15 -4.15
CA HIS A 451 5.01 8.92 -4.32
C HIS A 451 5.67 8.82 -5.70
N LEU A 452 4.96 9.13 -6.78
CA LEU A 452 5.50 9.05 -8.14
C LEU A 452 6.68 10.02 -8.34
N VAL A 453 6.56 11.25 -7.85
CA VAL A 453 7.66 12.24 -7.90
C VAL A 453 8.90 11.72 -7.17
N ASN A 454 8.73 11.11 -6.00
CA ASN A 454 9.83 10.49 -5.24
C ASN A 454 10.45 9.30 -5.99
N HIS A 455 9.62 8.48 -6.64
CA HIS A 455 10.08 7.29 -7.35
C HIS A 455 10.87 7.59 -8.63
N ILE A 456 10.48 8.61 -9.39
CA ILE A 456 11.12 8.98 -10.66
C ILE A 456 12.54 9.53 -10.44
N GLY A 457 12.91 9.85 -9.20
CA GLY A 457 14.31 10.12 -8.85
C GLY A 457 14.78 11.50 -9.31
N HIS A 458 13.92 12.51 -9.26
CA HIS A 458 14.34 13.91 -9.47
C HIS A 458 15.30 14.44 -8.38
N PHE A 459 15.68 13.61 -7.40
CA PHE A 459 16.75 13.87 -6.45
C PHE A 459 17.66 12.63 -6.35
N PRO A 460 18.96 12.72 -6.67
CA PRO A 460 19.88 11.59 -6.57
C PRO A 460 20.07 11.20 -5.10
N LEU A 461 19.75 9.95 -4.75
CA LEU A 461 20.02 9.38 -3.44
C LEU A 461 21.19 8.40 -3.54
N SER A 462 22.18 8.56 -2.67
CA SER A 462 23.35 7.68 -2.56
C SER A 462 23.04 6.32 -1.92
N GLY A 463 21.87 6.16 -1.28
CA GLY A 463 21.49 4.99 -0.48
C GLY A 463 20.57 3.96 -1.17
N GLY A 464 20.39 4.03 -2.49
CA GLY A 464 19.42 3.19 -3.21
C GLY A 464 17.99 3.72 -3.14
N VAL A 465 17.00 2.86 -3.39
CA VAL A 465 15.58 3.25 -3.54
C VAL A 465 15.11 4.05 -2.32
N ALA A 466 14.55 5.25 -2.56
CA ALA A 466 14.02 6.12 -1.51
C ALA A 466 13.07 5.33 -0.58
N ARG A 467 13.39 5.27 0.71
CA ARG A 467 12.39 4.88 1.71
C ARG A 467 11.36 6.00 1.74
N ILE A 468 10.14 5.67 1.35
CA ILE A 468 8.98 6.59 1.29
C ILE A 468 8.71 7.31 2.62
N SER A 469 9.15 6.71 3.73
CA SER A 469 9.13 7.34 5.04
C SER A 469 10.46 7.15 5.77
N SER A 470 11.02 8.24 6.27
CA SER A 470 12.21 8.32 7.09
C SER A 470 11.84 8.21 8.56
N LEU A 471 12.67 7.50 9.33
CA LEU A 471 12.57 7.49 10.80
C LEU A 471 13.31 8.68 11.43
N VAL A 472 14.11 9.40 10.65
CA VAL A 472 14.95 10.50 11.13
C VAL A 472 14.09 11.59 11.76
N SER A 473 14.45 12.00 12.98
CA SER A 473 13.82 13.06 13.73
C SER A 473 14.75 14.27 13.88
N GLU A 474 14.18 15.43 14.25
CA GLU A 474 14.93 16.66 14.47
C GLU A 474 16.00 16.56 15.56
N TYR A 475 15.91 15.56 16.44
CA TYR A 475 16.74 15.42 17.63
C TYR A 475 17.65 14.19 17.62
N ASP A 476 17.66 13.40 16.55
CA ASP A 476 18.47 12.17 16.47
C ASP A 476 19.98 12.47 16.60
N ASP A 477 20.42 13.65 16.13
CA ASP A 477 21.82 14.10 16.23
C ASP A 477 22.11 14.92 17.51
N ILE A 478 21.15 15.00 18.44
CA ILE A 478 21.27 15.79 19.68
C ILE A 478 21.39 14.84 20.88
N PRO A 479 22.51 14.88 21.63
CA PRO A 479 22.79 13.92 22.70
C PRO A 479 21.87 14.03 23.94
N GLN A 480 21.03 15.07 24.05
CA GLN A 480 20.06 15.26 25.13
C GLN A 480 18.72 15.74 24.57
N VAL A 481 17.70 14.87 24.59
CA VAL A 481 16.36 15.17 24.07
C VAL A 481 15.52 15.87 25.15
N SER A 482 15.48 17.21 25.14
CA SER A 482 14.53 18.00 25.94
C SER A 482 13.46 18.64 25.04
N SER A 483 12.31 19.04 25.59
CA SER A 483 11.25 19.72 24.82
C SER A 483 11.67 21.09 24.25
N GLN A 484 12.84 21.60 24.64
CA GLN A 484 13.42 22.86 24.17
C GLN A 484 14.16 22.73 22.83
N VAL A 485 14.34 21.52 22.30
CA VAL A 485 15.05 21.28 21.03
C VAL A 485 14.36 21.98 19.84
N LEU A 486 13.03 22.12 19.83
CA LEU A 486 12.35 22.86 18.75
C LEU A 486 12.72 24.34 18.70
N CYS A 487 13.16 24.90 19.82
CA CYS A 487 13.59 26.30 19.94
C CYS A 487 15.08 26.48 19.60
N ALA A 488 15.78 25.43 19.14
CA ALA A 488 17.17 25.54 18.77
C ALA A 488 17.37 26.58 17.63
N PRO A 489 18.42 27.41 17.73
CA PRO A 489 18.63 28.54 16.83
C PRO A 489 19.05 28.10 15.41
N ASN A 490 19.53 26.87 15.26
CA ASN A 490 19.92 26.24 14.02
C ASN A 490 18.77 25.48 13.33
N MET A 491 17.52 25.66 13.76
CA MET A 491 16.36 24.98 13.17
C MET A 491 15.17 25.91 12.96
N GLN A 492 14.45 25.74 11.85
CA GLN A 492 13.15 26.38 11.62
C GLN A 492 12.13 25.43 10.99
N LEU A 493 10.86 25.69 11.27
CA LEU A 493 9.72 24.91 10.83
C LEU A 493 8.79 25.77 9.99
N PHE A 494 8.39 25.24 8.84
CA PHE A 494 7.60 25.93 7.83
C PHE A 494 6.38 25.11 7.41
N VAL A 495 5.35 25.80 6.94
CA VAL A 495 4.23 25.24 6.18
C VAL A 495 4.38 25.69 4.74
N ARG A 496 4.35 24.75 3.79
CA ARG A 496 4.31 25.01 2.34
C ARG A 496 2.98 24.50 1.76
N GLY A 497 2.24 25.38 1.08
CA GLY A 497 1.04 25.04 0.29
C GLY A 497 -0.10 24.39 1.08
N PHE A 498 -0.22 24.67 2.38
CA PHE A 498 -1.20 24.10 3.33
C PHE A 498 -1.27 22.56 3.39
N SER A 499 -0.31 21.85 2.78
CA SER A 499 -0.35 20.39 2.60
C SER A 499 1.00 19.71 2.84
N CYS A 500 2.05 20.49 3.11
CA CYS A 500 3.38 20.02 3.42
C CYS A 500 3.99 20.83 4.58
N LEU A 501 4.59 20.15 5.54
CA LEU A 501 5.42 20.76 6.58
C LEU A 501 6.90 20.54 6.24
N MET A 502 7.72 21.57 6.43
CA MET A 502 9.15 21.52 6.15
C MET A 502 9.94 21.91 7.40
N SER A 503 10.92 21.10 7.77
CA SER A 503 11.88 21.41 8.83
C SER A 503 13.25 21.57 8.21
N LEU A 504 13.89 22.69 8.48
CA LEU A 504 15.28 22.94 8.09
C LEU A 504 16.14 22.94 9.33
N ILE A 505 17.22 22.17 9.31
CA ILE A 505 18.13 21.99 10.45
C ILE A 505 19.55 22.13 9.93
N GLU A 506 20.34 22.98 10.54
CA GLU A 506 21.78 23.09 10.25
C GLU A 506 22.56 22.21 11.23
N LEU A 507 23.32 21.25 10.70
CA LEU A 507 24.10 20.28 11.45
C LEU A 507 25.59 20.43 11.11
N PRO A 508 26.52 20.27 12.07
CA PRO A 508 27.94 20.22 11.75
C PRO A 508 28.24 19.02 10.84
N VAL A 509 29.19 19.15 9.92
CA VAL A 509 29.59 18.03 9.06
C VAL A 509 30.24 16.92 9.90
N LEU A 510 29.73 15.69 9.76
CA LEU A 510 30.31 14.49 10.35
C LEU A 510 31.59 14.10 9.58
N GLU A 511 32.76 14.38 10.14
CA GLU A 511 34.04 13.80 9.66
C GLU A 511 34.06 12.31 10.03
N VAL A 512 33.45 11.45 9.22
CA VAL A 512 33.55 10.00 9.44
C VAL A 512 34.94 9.51 8.99
N PRO A 513 35.76 8.91 9.86
CA PRO A 513 37.05 8.36 9.46
C PRO A 513 36.80 7.12 8.57
N GLY A 514 37.02 7.26 7.26
CA GLY A 514 36.96 6.12 6.33
C GLY A 514 35.97 6.20 5.17
N GLY A 515 35.72 7.37 4.60
CA GLY A 515 35.20 7.46 3.23
C GLY A 515 33.68 7.43 3.07
N GLY A 516 33.01 8.53 3.41
CA GLY A 516 31.60 8.78 3.02
C GLY A 516 31.45 9.35 1.59
N ILE A 517 30.23 9.73 1.21
CA ILE A 517 29.88 10.33 -0.10
C ILE A 517 30.61 11.65 -0.44
N THR A 518 31.17 12.32 0.57
CA THR A 518 31.98 13.54 0.40
C THR A 518 33.48 13.26 0.46
N ALA A 519 33.90 11.99 0.48
CA ALA A 519 35.31 11.62 0.50
C ALA A 519 36.03 12.19 -0.74
N GLY A 520 37.00 13.08 -0.49
CA GLY A 520 37.75 13.78 -1.54
C GLY A 520 37.10 15.06 -2.08
N LEU A 521 35.90 15.44 -1.61
CA LEU A 521 35.25 16.72 -1.92
C LEU A 521 35.48 17.72 -0.79
N VAL A 522 35.71 18.99 -1.14
CA VAL A 522 35.75 20.08 -0.14
C VAL A 522 34.34 20.64 -0.01
N THR A 523 33.75 20.50 1.18
CA THR A 523 32.37 20.91 1.47
C THR A 523 32.29 21.99 2.55
N ALA A 524 31.12 22.60 2.71
CA ALA A 524 30.83 23.49 3.84
C ALA A 524 31.13 22.84 5.21
N PRO A 525 31.46 23.63 6.25
CA PRO A 525 31.66 23.13 7.62
C PRO A 525 30.37 22.63 8.29
N SER A 526 29.20 23.02 7.77
CA SER A 526 27.89 22.53 8.19
C SER A 526 27.09 22.04 6.98
N GLN A 527 26.24 21.05 7.20
CA GLN A 527 25.25 20.55 6.26
C GLN A 527 23.83 20.96 6.69
N VAL A 528 22.92 21.04 5.73
CA VAL A 528 21.51 21.34 5.97
C VAL A 528 20.70 20.07 5.81
N ARG A 529 20.02 19.66 6.87
CA ARG A 529 19.00 18.62 6.82
C ARG A 529 17.63 19.23 6.55
N VAL A 530 16.94 18.70 5.55
CA VAL A 530 15.58 19.05 5.17
C VAL A 530 14.67 17.87 5.50
N LEU A 531 13.69 18.07 6.38
CA LEU A 531 12.63 17.11 6.65
C LEU A 531 11.32 17.61 6.04
N LEU A 532 10.78 16.93 5.03
CA LEU A 532 9.45 17.23 4.48
C LEU A 532 8.43 16.22 4.98
N ARG A 533 7.27 16.71 5.41
CA ARG A 533 6.12 15.90 5.83
C ARG A 533 4.92 16.25 4.96
N ASP A 534 4.50 15.31 4.14
CA ASP A 534 3.36 15.44 3.26
C ASP A 534 2.39 14.27 3.46
N LEU A 535 1.41 14.09 2.57
CA LEU A 535 0.48 12.95 2.61
C LEU A 535 1.18 11.59 2.37
N GLY A 536 2.30 11.58 1.65
CA GLY A 536 3.07 10.38 1.32
C GLY A 536 4.01 9.94 2.44
N GLY A 537 4.32 10.81 3.40
CA GLY A 537 5.04 10.42 4.61
C GLY A 537 6.00 11.50 5.07
N LYS A 538 7.16 11.06 5.57
CA LYS A 538 8.26 11.93 5.98
C LYS A 538 9.48 11.61 5.15
N SER A 539 10.02 12.59 4.45
CA SER A 539 11.23 12.44 3.66
C SER A 539 12.34 13.29 4.24
N CYS A 540 13.57 12.81 4.15
CA CYS A 540 14.76 13.45 4.71
C CYS A 540 15.82 13.60 3.62
N TRP A 541 16.38 14.79 3.49
CA TRP A 541 17.49 15.08 2.59
C TRP A 541 18.57 15.83 3.35
N ASP A 542 19.83 15.46 3.12
CA ASP A 542 20.98 16.22 3.58
C ASP A 542 21.59 16.93 2.37
N ALA A 543 21.78 18.24 2.50
CA ALA A 543 22.35 19.12 1.49
C ALA A 543 23.60 19.80 2.04
N SER A 544 24.67 19.81 1.26
CA SER A 544 25.91 20.50 1.60
C SER A 544 26.41 21.27 0.39
N ILE A 545 27.00 22.45 0.63
CA ILE A 545 27.66 23.21 -0.43
C ILE A 545 28.94 22.48 -0.82
N LEU A 546 29.15 22.30 -2.13
CA LEU A 546 30.37 21.78 -2.73
C LEU A 546 31.23 22.94 -3.20
N TYR A 547 32.46 23.04 -2.69
CA TYR A 547 33.39 24.11 -3.07
C TYR A 547 34.31 23.72 -4.23
N CYS A 548 34.77 22.47 -4.30
CA CYS A 548 35.56 21.98 -5.45
C CYS A 548 35.49 20.44 -5.61
N SER A 549 35.79 19.97 -6.83
CA SER A 549 35.90 18.55 -7.17
C SER A 549 37.32 18.00 -6.95
N PRO A 550 37.51 16.67 -6.85
CA PRO A 550 38.83 16.08 -6.61
C PRO A 550 39.78 16.31 -7.80
N GLU A 551 39.23 16.39 -9.02
CA GLU A 551 39.97 16.64 -10.26
C GLU A 551 40.54 18.07 -10.32
N GLN A 552 39.82 19.05 -9.76
CA GLN A 552 40.30 20.42 -9.66
C GLN A 552 41.40 20.58 -8.61
N LEU A 553 41.40 19.76 -7.55
CA LEU A 553 42.51 19.70 -6.58
C LEU A 553 43.80 19.11 -7.19
N ALA A 554 43.69 18.20 -8.16
CA ALA A 554 44.85 17.59 -8.82
C ALA A 554 45.54 18.54 -9.82
N ASN A 555 44.81 19.51 -10.39
CA ASN A 555 45.34 20.49 -11.35
C ASN A 555 45.84 21.80 -10.72
N ILE A 556 45.72 21.93 -9.40
CA ILE A 556 46.30 23.06 -8.67
C ILE A 556 47.75 22.68 -8.34
N PRO A 557 48.76 23.49 -8.76
CA PRO A 557 50.16 23.19 -8.46
C PRO A 557 50.36 23.01 -6.95
N SER A 558 51.18 22.03 -6.57
CA SER A 558 51.38 21.57 -5.19
C SER A 558 51.82 22.67 -4.20
N SER A 559 52.26 23.82 -4.70
CA SER A 559 52.57 25.02 -3.94
C SER A 559 51.33 25.73 -3.37
N THR A 560 50.15 25.56 -3.98
CA THR A 560 48.91 26.17 -3.50
C THR A 560 48.13 25.23 -2.57
N LEU A 561 48.21 23.90 -2.77
CA LEU A 561 47.57 22.91 -1.89
C LEU A 561 48.19 22.84 -0.49
N SER A 562 49.49 23.11 -0.38
CA SER A 562 50.17 23.18 0.92
C SER A 562 49.66 24.36 1.79
N SER A 563 49.10 25.41 1.20
CA SER A 563 48.52 26.53 1.97
C SER A 563 47.22 26.18 2.71
N ILE A 564 46.52 25.12 2.31
CA ILE A 564 45.23 24.72 2.91
C ILE A 564 45.41 23.57 3.92
N SER A 565 46.35 22.64 3.71
CA SER A 565 46.60 21.53 4.65
C SER A 565 47.78 21.73 5.62
N SER A 566 48.68 22.70 5.41
CA SER A 566 49.88 22.87 6.25
C SER A 566 49.93 24.19 7.03
N ARG A 567 48.79 24.68 7.52
CA ARG A 567 48.80 25.75 8.54
C ARG A 567 49.28 25.29 9.93
N GLN A 568 49.72 24.02 10.03
CA GLN A 568 50.57 23.55 11.12
C GLN A 568 51.96 23.15 10.58
N ARG A 569 52.95 24.02 10.88
CA ARG A 569 54.42 23.80 10.95
C ARG A 569 55.28 24.45 9.85
N ARG A 570 55.95 25.53 10.31
CA ARG A 570 57.30 26.05 9.98
C ARG A 570 57.54 26.60 8.56
N VAL A 571 57.81 27.91 8.44
CA VAL A 571 59.12 28.62 8.58
C VAL A 571 60.04 28.40 7.38
N VAL A 572 60.04 29.43 6.50
CA VAL A 572 61.13 30.01 5.69
C VAL A 572 61.99 29.08 4.83
N GLN A 573 61.90 29.27 3.51
CA GLN A 573 63.07 29.64 2.68
C GLN A 573 62.71 30.85 1.83
N ARG A 574 63.46 31.94 2.02
CA ARG A 574 63.51 33.10 1.13
C ARG A 574 64.27 32.71 -0.14
N GLY A 575 63.68 32.97 -1.29
CA GLY A 575 64.39 33.38 -2.49
C GLY A 575 63.85 34.78 -2.84
N ASP A 576 64.78 35.71 -3.03
CA ASP A 576 64.53 37.11 -3.31
C ASP A 576 63.62 37.31 -4.52
N ASP A 577 62.61 38.18 -4.40
CA ASP A 577 62.13 39.04 -5.48
C ASP A 577 61.47 40.28 -4.84
N THR A 578 62.34 41.29 -4.69
CA THR A 578 62.11 42.74 -4.89
C THR A 578 60.76 43.37 -4.52
N MET A 579 60.87 44.39 -3.65
CA MET A 579 60.03 45.59 -3.57
C MET A 579 59.15 45.84 -4.81
N ASN A 580 57.82 45.74 -4.66
CA ASN A 580 56.81 46.60 -5.32
C ASN A 580 55.39 46.04 -5.17
N SER A 581 54.67 46.45 -4.11
CA SER A 581 53.20 46.56 -4.14
C SER A 581 52.65 47.29 -2.91
N CYS A 582 53.24 48.43 -2.56
CA CYS A 582 52.49 49.46 -1.86
C CYS A 582 51.73 50.24 -2.93
N ILE A 583 50.48 49.85 -3.22
CA ILE A 583 49.59 50.73 -3.98
C ILE A 583 49.23 51.89 -3.05
N VAL A 584 49.96 52.98 -3.19
CA VAL A 584 49.54 54.31 -2.78
C VAL A 584 48.39 54.67 -3.72
N THR A 585 47.13 54.53 -3.30
CA THR A 585 46.02 55.10 -4.05
C THR A 585 46.10 56.62 -3.95
N LEU A 586 46.40 57.26 -5.08
CA LEU A 586 46.32 58.69 -5.25
C LEU A 586 44.89 59.19 -4.94
N PRO A 587 44.70 60.41 -4.42
CA PRO A 587 43.37 60.98 -4.19
C PRO A 587 42.54 61.00 -5.48
N GLN A 588 41.25 60.67 -5.40
CA GLN A 588 40.36 60.44 -6.55
C GLN A 588 40.36 61.57 -7.60
N TYR A 589 40.60 62.81 -7.18
CA TYR A 589 40.70 64.01 -8.03
C TYR A 589 42.02 64.16 -8.81
N THR A 590 42.97 63.23 -8.63
CA THR A 590 44.26 63.21 -9.35
C THR A 590 44.35 62.08 -10.38
N MET A 591 43.31 61.24 -10.47
CA MET A 591 43.22 60.15 -11.44
C MET A 591 42.77 60.67 -12.80
N ARG A 592 43.27 60.04 -13.87
CA ARG A 592 42.91 60.40 -15.24
C ARG A 592 41.55 59.78 -15.58
N HIS A 593 40.79 60.46 -16.43
CA HIS A 593 39.46 60.01 -16.86
C HIS A 593 39.36 59.85 -18.36
N ARG A 594 38.58 58.85 -18.79
CA ARG A 594 38.24 58.63 -20.20
C ARG A 594 37.09 59.54 -20.66
N PRO A 595 36.96 59.82 -21.97
CA PRO A 595 35.78 60.48 -22.50
C PRO A 595 34.51 59.69 -22.18
N ALA A 596 33.41 60.41 -21.88
CA ALA A 596 32.14 59.79 -21.49
C ALA A 596 31.57 58.83 -22.55
N SER A 597 31.95 58.93 -23.81
CA SER A 597 31.47 58.06 -24.89
C SER A 597 32.20 56.72 -25.02
N VAL A 598 33.19 56.43 -24.17
CA VAL A 598 34.04 55.22 -24.27
C VAL A 598 33.78 54.28 -23.10
N LEU A 599 33.40 53.03 -23.40
CA LEU A 599 33.18 51.98 -22.39
C LEU A 599 34.55 51.46 -21.88
N PRO A 600 34.82 51.49 -20.55
CA PRO A 600 36.04 50.92 -20.02
C PRO A 600 36.04 49.38 -20.12
N MET A 601 37.03 48.83 -20.83
CA MET A 601 37.24 47.39 -20.99
C MET A 601 38.45 46.91 -20.18
N ALA A 602 38.46 45.63 -19.78
CA ALA A 602 39.54 45.06 -18.96
C ALA A 602 40.93 45.15 -19.62
N GLN A 603 40.98 45.08 -20.95
CA GLN A 603 42.19 45.21 -21.76
C GLN A 603 42.78 46.64 -21.78
N ASP A 604 41.95 47.67 -21.51
CA ASP A 604 42.32 49.08 -21.61
C ASP A 604 42.46 49.74 -20.22
N SER A 605 42.61 48.92 -19.18
CA SER A 605 42.73 49.34 -17.78
C SER A 605 44.18 49.69 -17.45
N ALA A 606 44.40 50.90 -16.91
CA ALA A 606 45.69 51.37 -16.42
C ALA A 606 45.59 51.75 -14.93
N PRO A 607 46.66 51.62 -14.13
CA PRO A 607 46.63 51.87 -12.69
C PRO A 607 46.39 53.33 -12.30
N ASP A 608 46.44 54.26 -13.26
CA ASP A 608 46.19 55.70 -13.12
C ASP A 608 44.78 56.14 -13.63
N LEU A 609 43.92 55.19 -14.02
CA LEU A 609 42.54 55.43 -14.49
C LEU A 609 41.50 54.96 -13.47
N ASP A 610 40.47 55.78 -13.21
CA ASP A 610 39.32 55.37 -12.39
C ASP A 610 38.26 54.69 -13.29
N ASN A 611 38.42 53.38 -13.48
CA ASN A 611 37.53 52.57 -14.32
C ASN A 611 36.06 52.59 -13.87
N LEU A 612 35.81 52.77 -12.56
CA LEU A 612 34.45 52.79 -12.03
C LEU A 612 33.79 54.14 -12.33
N ASP A 613 34.50 55.24 -12.06
CA ASP A 613 34.01 56.59 -12.35
C ASP A 613 33.78 56.79 -13.86
N ASP A 614 34.68 56.28 -14.70
CA ASP A 614 34.55 56.29 -16.16
C ASP A 614 33.36 55.47 -16.65
N LEU A 615 33.09 54.30 -16.04
CA LEU A 615 31.93 53.46 -16.39
C LEU A 615 30.61 54.16 -16.03
N LEU A 616 30.54 54.79 -14.85
CA LEU A 616 29.36 55.53 -14.41
C LEU A 616 29.10 56.74 -15.32
N ARG A 617 30.17 57.41 -15.77
CA ARG A 617 30.10 58.51 -16.76
C ARG A 617 29.65 57.99 -18.13
N TYR A 618 30.11 56.80 -18.55
CA TYR A 618 29.68 56.16 -19.78
C TYR A 618 28.20 55.83 -19.79
N ILE A 619 27.71 55.16 -18.74
CA ILE A 619 26.30 54.80 -18.61
C ILE A 619 25.43 56.05 -18.55
N GLY A 620 25.85 57.10 -17.82
CA GLY A 620 25.12 58.36 -17.76
C GLY A 620 25.00 59.08 -19.10
N SER A 621 25.95 58.89 -20.02
CA SER A 621 25.93 59.53 -21.35
C SER A 621 25.25 58.69 -22.44
N THR A 622 25.33 57.37 -22.36
CA THR A 622 24.77 56.44 -23.38
C THR A 622 23.34 56.01 -23.06
N SER A 623 22.95 56.05 -21.78
CA SER A 623 21.64 55.65 -21.28
C SER A 623 21.08 56.70 -20.31
N PRO A 624 20.59 57.86 -20.81
CA PRO A 624 20.04 58.93 -19.96
C PRO A 624 18.81 58.50 -19.14
N GLU A 625 18.11 57.43 -19.54
CA GLU A 625 17.06 56.79 -18.74
C GLU A 625 17.56 56.22 -17.40
N CYS A 626 18.88 56.02 -17.26
CA CYS A 626 19.51 55.56 -16.03
C CYS A 626 19.95 56.70 -15.09
N LEU A 627 19.65 57.96 -15.41
CA LEU A 627 19.93 59.12 -14.57
C LEU A 627 18.74 59.41 -13.64
N GLU A 628 19.01 59.66 -12.36
CA GLU A 628 17.99 60.12 -11.40
C GLU A 628 17.49 61.54 -11.71
N CYS A 629 18.34 62.36 -12.35
CA CYS A 629 18.01 63.70 -12.83
C CYS A 629 18.79 63.98 -14.13
N LEU A 630 18.13 64.52 -15.16
CA LEU A 630 18.72 64.73 -16.49
C LEU A 630 19.95 65.66 -16.49
N ASP A 631 20.07 66.54 -15.49
CA ASP A 631 21.16 67.51 -15.37
C ASP A 631 22.33 67.05 -14.48
N THR A 632 22.27 65.84 -13.92
CA THR A 632 23.29 65.32 -12.99
C THR A 632 23.97 64.08 -13.54
N THR A 633 25.30 64.07 -13.63
CA THR A 633 26.04 62.89 -14.05
C THR A 633 26.04 61.83 -12.95
N ARG A 634 25.90 60.56 -13.34
CA ARG A 634 25.77 59.41 -12.42
C ARG A 634 27.01 59.15 -11.55
N ASN A 635 28.12 59.79 -11.86
CA ASN A 635 29.39 59.65 -11.17
C ASN A 635 29.56 60.67 -10.01
N ILE A 636 28.56 61.53 -9.79
CA ILE A 636 28.51 62.44 -8.64
C ILE A 636 27.90 61.68 -7.46
N PRO A 637 28.52 61.69 -6.27
CA PRO A 637 27.92 61.09 -5.07
C PRO A 637 26.55 61.71 -4.79
N ALA A 638 25.59 60.88 -4.37
CA ALA A 638 24.23 61.32 -4.07
C ALA A 638 24.23 62.54 -3.13
N SER A 639 23.31 63.47 -3.34
CA SER A 639 23.16 64.63 -2.46
C SER A 639 22.91 64.16 -1.02
N ARG A 640 23.62 64.82 -0.11
CA ARG A 640 24.03 64.32 1.21
C ARG A 640 22.91 63.70 2.06
N SER A 641 23.28 62.60 2.72
CA SER A 641 22.55 61.95 3.83
C SER A 641 22.29 62.93 4.99
N VAL A 642 21.22 62.67 5.75
CA VAL A 642 20.68 63.44 6.90
C VAL A 642 21.58 63.31 8.16
N ILE A 643 22.90 63.19 7.99
CA ILE A 643 23.84 63.05 9.09
C ILE A 643 24.43 64.43 9.38
N ASN A 644 24.38 64.86 10.65
CA ASN A 644 24.93 66.15 11.10
C ASN A 644 26.41 66.26 10.71
N THR A 645 26.78 67.38 10.08
CA THR A 645 28.15 67.69 9.63
C THR A 645 29.19 67.55 10.73
N GLU A 646 28.80 67.81 11.98
CA GLU A 646 29.68 67.62 13.16
C GLU A 646 29.98 66.15 13.43
N LEU A 647 28.97 65.27 13.33
CA LEU A 647 29.16 63.82 13.51
C LEU A 647 30.03 63.20 12.41
N GLU A 648 29.90 63.71 11.17
CA GLU A 648 30.76 63.30 10.06
C GLU A 648 32.21 63.73 10.30
N GLN A 649 32.45 64.98 10.72
CA GLN A 649 33.77 65.48 11.05
C GLN A 649 34.39 64.76 12.25
N ASP A 650 33.61 64.45 13.28
CA ASP A 650 34.04 63.67 14.45
C ASP A 650 34.41 62.24 14.07
N THR A 651 33.63 61.60 13.20
CA THR A 651 33.90 60.23 12.73
C THR A 651 35.17 60.20 11.87
N ILE A 652 35.33 61.16 10.96
CA ILE A 652 36.55 61.31 10.14
C ILE A 652 37.76 61.60 11.05
N GLY A 653 37.60 62.48 12.05
CA GLY A 653 38.61 62.80 13.04
C GLY A 653 39.04 61.57 13.85
N CYS A 654 38.09 60.76 14.29
CA CYS A 654 38.36 59.51 15.01
C CYS A 654 39.19 58.54 14.14
N ILE A 655 38.77 58.29 12.90
CA ILE A 655 39.45 57.37 11.97
C ILE A 655 40.87 57.84 11.66
N LEU A 656 41.06 59.15 11.44
CA LEU A 656 42.39 59.72 11.19
C LEU A 656 43.28 59.65 12.43
N SER A 657 42.73 59.87 13.62
CA SER A 657 43.47 59.76 14.88
C SER A 657 43.91 58.31 15.15
N GLU A 658 43.04 57.33 14.87
CA GLU A 658 43.34 55.91 15.03
C GLU A 658 44.44 55.47 14.07
N ARG A 659 44.37 55.92 12.81
CA ARG A 659 45.43 55.67 11.82
C ARG A 659 46.77 56.30 12.22
N TYR A 660 46.74 57.50 12.81
CA TYR A 660 47.96 58.18 13.28
C TYR A 660 48.59 57.43 14.47
N LEU A 661 47.77 56.97 15.42
CA LEU A 661 48.20 56.18 16.57
C LEU A 661 48.77 54.83 16.14
N GLU A 662 48.17 54.17 15.15
CA GLU A 662 48.63 52.90 14.60
C GLU A 662 49.97 53.05 13.87
N SER A 663 50.14 54.14 13.10
CA SER A 663 51.40 54.48 12.42
C SER A 663 52.54 54.82 13.41
N ASP A 664 52.24 55.59 14.45
CA ASP A 664 53.21 55.97 15.50
C ASP A 664 53.61 54.76 16.37
N TYR A 665 52.66 53.84 16.64
CA TYR A 665 52.94 52.56 17.31
C TYR A 665 53.88 51.67 16.49
N VAL A 666 53.66 51.57 15.17
CA VAL A 666 54.52 50.81 14.25
C VAL A 666 55.92 51.44 14.16
N MET A 667 56.01 52.77 14.18
CA MET A 667 57.28 53.50 14.09
C MET A 667 58.11 53.42 15.39
N LYS A 668 57.46 53.40 16.56
CA LYS A 668 58.15 53.28 17.87
C LYS A 668 58.64 51.86 18.19
N HIS A 669 58.06 50.84 17.57
CA HIS A 669 58.40 49.43 17.83
C HIS A 669 59.22 48.74 16.73
N SER A 670 59.74 49.50 15.76
CA SER A 670 60.51 48.96 14.63
C SER A 670 62.04 48.94 14.81
N SER A 671 62.59 49.37 15.96
CA SER A 671 64.05 49.55 16.17
C SER A 671 64.69 48.79 17.35
N SER A 672 64.16 47.63 17.76
CA SER A 672 64.86 46.68 18.65
C SER A 672 65.00 45.31 17.97
N GLY A 673 66.25 44.94 17.65
CA GLY A 673 66.59 43.76 16.83
C GLY A 673 66.75 42.44 17.62
N LEU A 674 66.27 41.37 16.97
CA LEU A 674 66.59 39.94 17.15
C LEU A 674 66.41 39.31 18.55
N ALA A 675 65.16 39.00 18.87
CA ALA A 675 64.80 37.83 19.69
C ALA A 675 63.54 37.18 19.09
N SER A 676 63.53 35.85 19.02
CA SER A 676 62.45 35.04 18.45
C SER A 676 61.14 35.28 19.21
N SER A 677 60.34 36.25 18.75
CA SER A 677 58.97 36.44 19.16
C SER A 677 58.06 35.84 18.09
N LYS A 678 57.20 34.92 18.54
CA LYS A 678 56.07 34.33 17.80
C LYS A 678 55.44 35.36 16.86
N PRO A 679 54.99 34.97 15.66
CA PRO A 679 54.04 35.81 14.95
C PRO A 679 52.90 36.06 15.93
N CYS A 680 52.72 37.32 16.34
CA CYS A 680 51.49 37.75 16.94
C CYS A 680 50.48 37.49 15.84
N THR A 681 49.82 36.34 15.95
CA THR A 681 48.42 36.18 15.61
C THR A 681 47.82 37.57 15.68
N ARG A 682 47.31 38.06 14.53
CA ARG A 682 46.04 38.81 14.53
C ARG A 682 45.30 38.28 15.75
N PRO A 683 44.94 39.09 16.77
CA PRO A 683 44.21 38.55 17.93
C PRO A 683 43.24 37.60 17.28
N PRO A 684 43.27 36.29 17.64
CA PRO A 684 42.40 35.35 16.96
C PRO A 684 41.13 36.12 16.87
N SER A 685 40.57 36.25 15.69
CA SER A 685 39.17 36.51 15.71
C SER A 685 38.65 35.35 16.59
N SER A 686 38.43 35.69 17.85
CA SER A 686 37.33 35.31 18.68
C SER A 686 36.12 36.09 18.14
N SER A 687 36.02 36.32 16.85
CA SER A 687 35.11 35.50 16.09
C SER A 687 35.87 34.31 15.51
N SER A 688 35.91 33.15 16.20
CA SER A 688 35.05 32.04 15.74
C SER A 688 34.15 32.60 14.65
N SER A 689 34.47 32.44 13.36
CA SER A 689 33.62 32.96 12.30
C SER A 689 32.23 32.50 12.65
N SER A 690 31.45 33.40 13.25
CA SER A 690 30.27 33.04 13.99
C SER A 690 29.24 32.99 12.89
N TYR A 691 29.35 31.92 12.08
CA TYR A 691 28.33 31.49 11.16
C TYR A 691 27.06 31.66 11.95
N THR A 692 26.20 32.58 11.52
CA THR A 692 24.94 32.79 12.21
C THR A 692 24.26 31.45 12.24
N SER A 693 23.78 31.02 13.42
CA SER A 693 23.03 29.78 13.52
C SER A 693 21.95 29.86 12.43
N PHE A 694 21.95 28.91 11.48
CA PHE A 694 21.07 28.85 10.29
C PHE A 694 21.57 29.52 8.98
N GLN A 695 22.84 29.93 8.85
CA GLN A 695 23.37 30.54 7.63
C GLN A 695 23.24 29.65 6.38
N PHE A 696 23.60 28.36 6.46
CA PHE A 696 23.54 27.47 5.31
C PHE A 696 22.09 27.12 4.96
N CYS A 697 21.22 27.02 5.97
CA CYS A 697 19.78 26.90 5.73
C CYS A 697 19.22 28.10 4.97
N ARG A 698 19.63 29.33 5.29
CA ARG A 698 19.21 30.55 4.55
C ARG A 698 19.67 30.53 3.09
N LEU A 699 20.91 30.11 2.86
CA LEU A 699 21.44 29.99 1.49
C LEU A 699 20.62 28.99 0.68
N LEU A 700 20.37 27.79 1.24
CA LEU A 700 19.53 26.79 0.59
C LEU A 700 18.10 27.31 0.37
N PHE A 701 17.52 27.96 1.37
CA PHE A 701 16.18 28.53 1.32
C PHE A 701 16.04 29.58 0.20
N SER A 702 17.05 30.44 0.04
CA SER A 702 17.13 31.42 -1.06
C SER A 702 17.34 30.74 -2.42
N GLN A 703 18.22 29.74 -2.52
CA GLN A 703 18.46 28.98 -3.76
C GLN A 703 17.21 28.23 -4.25
N LEU A 704 16.36 27.76 -3.33
CA LEU A 704 15.08 27.15 -3.64
C LEU A 704 14.01 28.17 -4.07
N GLY A 705 14.33 29.46 -4.11
CA GLY A 705 13.41 30.55 -4.45
C GLY A 705 12.37 30.83 -3.38
N LEU A 706 12.50 30.27 -2.17
CA LEU A 706 11.48 30.39 -1.11
C LEU A 706 11.46 31.78 -0.45
N THR A 707 12.44 32.64 -0.77
CA THR A 707 12.47 34.05 -0.37
C THR A 707 11.65 34.96 -1.28
N SER A 708 11.20 34.48 -2.44
CA SER A 708 10.47 35.29 -3.41
C SER A 708 9.06 35.64 -2.93
N TRP A 709 8.62 36.87 -3.24
CA TRP A 709 7.28 37.36 -2.92
C TRP A 709 6.17 36.42 -3.43
N ASP A 710 6.35 35.85 -4.62
CA ASP A 710 5.37 34.96 -5.27
C ASP A 710 5.00 33.74 -4.40
N HIS A 711 5.93 33.26 -3.57
CA HIS A 711 5.74 32.10 -2.71
C HIS A 711 5.20 32.43 -1.32
N ARG A 712 5.16 33.72 -0.93
CA ARG A 712 4.77 34.15 0.42
C ARG A 712 3.34 33.75 0.80
N SER A 713 2.42 33.73 -0.17
CA SER A 713 1.01 33.34 0.05
C SER A 713 0.85 31.86 0.45
N GLN A 714 1.86 31.04 0.17
CA GLN A 714 1.87 29.60 0.41
C GLN A 714 2.91 29.17 1.44
N LEU A 715 3.65 30.10 2.04
CA LEU A 715 4.76 29.80 2.95
C LEU A 715 4.61 30.54 4.28
N TYR A 716 4.65 29.79 5.38
CA TYR A 716 4.45 30.32 6.74
C TYR A 716 5.42 29.67 7.72
N LEU A 717 5.83 30.41 8.75
CA LEU A 717 6.52 29.84 9.91
C LEU A 717 5.52 29.14 10.84
N LEU A 718 5.99 28.13 11.57
CA LEU A 718 5.22 27.49 12.64
C LEU A 718 5.62 28.03 14.01
N ASP A 719 4.62 28.29 14.85
CA ASP A 719 4.79 28.71 16.23
C ASP A 719 5.33 27.54 17.08
N LYS A 720 6.62 27.62 17.40
CA LYS A 720 7.35 26.61 18.18
C LYS A 720 6.82 26.55 19.61
N ASN A 721 6.12 25.47 19.95
CA ASN A 721 5.68 25.21 21.31
C ASN A 721 5.57 23.69 21.59
N GLU A 722 5.31 23.33 22.86
CA GLU A 722 5.19 21.91 23.24
C GLU A 722 4.00 21.20 22.56
N LYS A 723 2.93 21.93 22.25
CA LYS A 723 1.75 21.36 21.56
C LYS A 723 2.15 20.94 20.14
N LEU A 724 2.81 21.82 19.39
CA LEU A 724 3.35 21.52 18.06
C LEU A 724 4.27 20.30 18.10
N SER A 725 5.13 20.21 19.11
CA SER A 725 6.03 19.05 19.29
C SER A 725 5.26 17.73 19.42
N ARG A 726 4.14 17.72 20.16
CA ARG A 726 3.29 16.53 20.32
C ARG A 726 2.55 16.20 19.03
N GLU A 727 2.05 17.20 18.32
CA GLU A 727 1.34 17.00 17.05
C GLU A 727 2.26 16.52 15.93
N ILE A 728 3.47 17.07 15.80
CA ILE A 728 4.48 16.59 14.85
C ILE A 728 4.87 15.14 15.17
N ARG A 729 5.09 14.79 16.44
CA ARG A 729 5.35 13.40 16.84
C ARG A 729 4.19 12.48 16.47
N ASN A 730 2.96 12.89 16.73
CA ASN A 730 1.77 12.12 16.34
C ASN A 730 1.72 11.92 14.82
N LEU A 731 1.95 12.98 14.04
CA LEU A 731 2.01 12.92 12.58
C LEU A 731 3.11 11.97 12.08
N ASP A 732 4.28 11.99 12.69
CA ASP A 732 5.40 11.11 12.31
C ASP A 732 5.15 9.64 12.66
N THR A 733 4.32 9.35 13.67
CA THR A 733 3.95 7.96 14.05
C THR A 733 2.84 7.36 13.18
N GLN A 734 2.15 8.17 12.37
CA GLN A 734 1.07 7.68 11.52
C GLN A 734 1.60 6.86 10.34
N THR A 735 0.85 5.83 9.97
CA THR A 735 1.17 4.99 8.82
C THR A 735 1.06 5.77 7.52
N CYS A 736 2.05 5.65 6.65
CA CYS A 736 2.08 6.31 5.34
C CYS A 736 1.76 5.36 4.18
N ARG A 737 1.47 4.09 4.48
CA ARG A 737 1.09 3.04 3.54
C ARG A 737 -0.09 2.28 4.08
N GLU A 738 -0.79 1.59 3.19
CA GLU A 738 -1.84 0.67 3.57
C GLU A 738 -1.24 -0.53 4.32
N THR A 739 -1.63 -0.77 5.56
CA THR A 739 -1.06 -1.87 6.37
C THR A 739 -2.03 -3.04 6.46
N HIS A 740 -1.54 -4.27 6.33
CA HIS A 740 -2.34 -5.49 6.48
C HIS A 740 -1.68 -6.48 7.45
N LYS A 741 -2.52 -7.16 8.22
CA LYS A 741 -2.13 -8.28 9.08
C LYS A 741 -2.94 -9.51 8.69
N VAL A 742 -2.26 -10.63 8.52
CA VAL A 742 -2.87 -11.87 8.00
C VAL A 742 -2.37 -13.05 8.82
N ALA A 743 -3.29 -13.85 9.33
CA ALA A 743 -2.96 -15.06 10.07
C ALA A 743 -2.58 -16.19 9.10
N VAL A 744 -1.51 -16.93 9.38
CA VAL A 744 -1.11 -18.12 8.62
C VAL A 744 -1.01 -19.31 9.59
N ILE A 745 -1.82 -20.33 9.36
CA ILE A 745 -2.01 -21.45 10.29
C ILE A 745 -1.71 -22.76 9.56
N PHE A 746 -0.88 -23.61 10.18
CA PHE A 746 -0.56 -24.94 9.68
C PHE A 746 -1.36 -26.01 10.44
N VAL A 747 -2.08 -26.86 9.70
CA VAL A 747 -2.84 -27.99 10.22
C VAL A 747 -2.22 -29.28 9.68
N ALA A 748 -1.57 -30.02 10.57
CA ALA A 748 -0.94 -31.29 10.23
C ALA A 748 -1.97 -32.42 10.06
N TYR A 749 -1.52 -33.54 9.52
CA TYR A 749 -2.34 -34.73 9.36
C TYR A 749 -2.94 -35.19 10.71
N GLY A 750 -4.25 -35.42 10.75
CA GLY A 750 -4.98 -35.92 11.92
C GLY A 750 -5.28 -34.88 13.02
N GLN A 751 -4.81 -33.64 12.89
CA GLN A 751 -5.12 -32.58 13.85
C GLN A 751 -6.53 -32.03 13.65
N GLU A 752 -7.38 -32.16 14.68
CA GLU A 752 -8.77 -31.66 14.66
C GLU A 752 -9.09 -30.68 15.80
N ASP A 753 -8.15 -30.43 16.72
CA ASP A 753 -8.34 -29.55 17.89
C ASP A 753 -7.47 -28.28 17.83
N LYS A 754 -7.96 -27.22 18.46
CA LYS A 754 -7.30 -25.91 18.48
C LYS A 754 -5.91 -25.99 19.14
N SER A 755 -5.81 -26.73 20.24
CA SER A 755 -4.60 -26.79 21.06
C SER A 755 -3.44 -27.44 20.29
N SER A 756 -3.69 -28.55 19.61
CA SER A 756 -2.70 -29.27 18.80
C SER A 756 -2.22 -28.39 17.64
N ILE A 757 -3.15 -27.76 16.92
CA ILE A 757 -2.84 -26.91 15.76
C ILE A 757 -1.98 -25.71 16.18
N LEU A 758 -2.34 -25.04 17.27
CA LEU A 758 -1.58 -23.89 17.77
C LEU A 758 -0.31 -24.27 18.52
N SER A 759 -0.10 -25.55 18.85
CA SER A 759 1.16 -26.02 19.44
C SER A 759 2.27 -26.23 18.41
N ASN A 760 1.93 -26.37 17.12
CA ASN A 760 2.89 -26.57 16.03
C ASN A 760 4.00 -25.49 16.00
N THR A 761 5.25 -25.93 15.96
CA THR A 761 6.46 -25.08 15.88
C THR A 761 7.12 -25.10 14.50
N ALA A 762 6.77 -26.08 13.65
CA ALA A 762 7.24 -26.20 12.27
C ALA A 762 6.12 -26.81 11.41
N GLY A 763 6.17 -26.58 10.10
CA GLY A 763 5.31 -27.26 9.14
C GLY A 763 6.07 -28.24 8.25
N SER A 764 5.39 -28.72 7.20
CA SER A 764 6.02 -29.55 6.18
C SER A 764 6.95 -28.74 5.26
N GLN A 765 7.78 -29.42 4.47
CA GLN A 765 8.62 -28.76 3.47
C GLN A 765 7.79 -27.91 2.48
N ALA A 766 6.68 -28.44 1.98
CA ALA A 766 5.81 -27.71 1.05
C ALA A 766 5.17 -26.47 1.70
N TYR A 767 4.84 -26.55 2.99
CA TYR A 767 4.38 -25.39 3.76
C TYR A 767 5.48 -24.34 3.92
N GLU A 768 6.70 -24.73 4.27
CA GLU A 768 7.82 -23.79 4.45
C GLU A 768 8.23 -23.14 3.11
N GLU A 769 8.22 -23.90 2.00
CA GLU A 769 8.38 -23.37 0.64
C GLU A 769 7.30 -22.34 0.32
N PHE A 770 6.03 -22.63 0.65
CA PHE A 770 4.93 -21.69 0.48
C PHE A 770 5.12 -20.40 1.29
N VAL A 771 5.46 -20.50 2.59
CA VAL A 771 5.70 -19.35 3.46
C VAL A 771 6.86 -18.49 2.92
N SER A 772 7.93 -19.12 2.43
CA SER A 772 9.07 -18.40 1.83
C SER A 772 8.71 -17.67 0.54
N GLY A 773 7.77 -18.20 -0.27
CA GLY A 773 7.25 -17.53 -1.46
C GLY A 773 6.19 -16.47 -1.15
N LEU A 774 5.57 -16.54 0.04
CA LEU A 774 4.49 -15.64 0.45
C LEU A 774 5.05 -14.25 0.77
N ALA A 775 6.20 -14.17 1.41
CA ALA A 775 6.81 -12.93 1.89
C ALA A 775 8.27 -13.16 2.27
N TRP A 776 9.05 -12.09 2.42
CA TRP A 776 10.44 -12.19 2.86
C TRP A 776 10.52 -12.27 4.39
N GLU A 777 11.38 -13.14 4.90
CA GLU A 777 11.60 -13.27 6.35
C GLU A 777 12.30 -12.01 6.89
N VAL A 778 11.76 -11.41 7.95
CA VAL A 778 12.40 -10.29 8.66
C VAL A 778 12.62 -10.62 10.13
N GLU A 779 13.71 -10.12 10.70
CA GLU A 779 13.99 -10.17 12.13
C GLU A 779 13.25 -9.06 12.87
N LEU A 780 12.42 -9.41 13.84
CA LEU A 780 11.52 -8.47 14.52
C LEU A 780 12.26 -7.42 15.36
N GLU A 781 13.46 -7.73 15.86
CA GLU A 781 14.27 -6.78 16.63
C GLU A 781 14.72 -5.59 15.79
N ASN A 782 15.25 -5.87 14.59
CA ASN A 782 15.82 -4.88 13.69
C ASN A 782 14.82 -4.33 12.66
N HIS A 783 13.64 -4.94 12.53
CA HIS A 783 12.64 -4.52 11.55
C HIS A 783 12.16 -3.08 11.80
N SER A 784 12.12 -2.27 10.74
CA SER A 784 11.73 -0.86 10.79
C SER A 784 10.38 -0.58 10.11
N GLY A 785 9.73 -1.60 9.57
CA GLY A 785 8.43 -1.49 8.89
C GLY A 785 7.26 -1.77 9.82
N PHE A 786 6.11 -2.09 9.22
CA PHE A 786 4.88 -2.36 9.95
C PHE A 786 4.98 -3.66 10.76
N MET A 787 4.83 -3.55 12.09
CA MET A 787 5.00 -4.66 13.03
C MET A 787 3.74 -5.50 13.29
N GLY A 788 2.57 -5.19 12.70
CA GLY A 788 1.35 -6.00 12.87
C GLY A 788 0.82 -6.16 14.31
N GLY A 789 1.36 -5.40 15.27
CA GLY A 789 1.10 -5.58 16.70
C GLY A 789 2.10 -6.50 17.42
N LEU A 790 3.04 -7.13 16.71
CA LEU A 790 4.19 -7.81 17.30
C LEU A 790 5.16 -6.79 17.92
N GLN A 791 5.89 -7.21 18.96
CA GLN A 791 6.74 -6.31 19.75
C GLN A 791 8.22 -6.70 19.63
N LYS A 792 9.08 -5.68 19.49
CA LYS A 792 10.55 -5.86 19.44
C LYS A 792 11.09 -6.38 20.76
N GLY A 793 12.07 -7.30 20.70
CA GLY A 793 12.80 -7.79 21.88
C GLY A 793 11.96 -8.58 22.90
N LYS A 794 10.70 -8.91 22.58
CA LYS A 794 9.85 -9.75 23.44
C LYS A 794 9.84 -11.19 22.96
N THR A 795 10.23 -12.09 23.87
CA THR A 795 10.22 -13.54 23.64
C THR A 795 8.83 -14.09 23.27
N THR A 796 7.74 -13.38 23.61
CA THR A 796 6.35 -13.78 23.32
C THR A 796 5.92 -13.59 21.86
N SER A 797 6.62 -12.77 21.07
CA SER A 797 6.26 -12.48 19.67
C SER A 797 7.00 -13.34 18.64
N GLY A 798 8.01 -14.10 19.07
CA GLY A 798 8.94 -14.79 18.17
C GLY A 798 10.13 -13.90 17.78
N THR A 799 11.07 -14.47 17.02
CA THR A 799 12.28 -13.77 16.54
C THR A 799 12.09 -13.20 15.13
N THR A 800 11.33 -13.90 14.29
CA THR A 800 11.12 -13.54 12.89
C THR A 800 9.65 -13.57 12.49
N ALA A 801 9.31 -12.87 11.41
CA ALA A 801 8.01 -12.97 10.76
C ALA A 801 8.16 -12.69 9.25
N PRO A 802 7.34 -13.31 8.38
CA PRO A 802 7.31 -12.92 6.97
C PRO A 802 6.65 -11.56 6.78
N TYR A 803 7.30 -10.73 5.97
CA TYR A 803 6.89 -9.38 5.64
C TYR A 803 6.82 -9.17 4.12
N TYR A 804 5.86 -8.38 3.67
CA TYR A 804 5.74 -7.95 2.28
C TYR A 804 5.42 -6.45 2.23
N ALA A 805 5.92 -5.76 1.22
CA ALA A 805 5.72 -4.34 1.03
C ALA A 805 5.83 -3.94 -0.45
N THR A 806 5.02 -2.96 -0.83
CA THR A 806 5.13 -2.18 -2.06
C THR A 806 5.31 -0.71 -1.70
N SER A 807 5.35 0.17 -2.71
CA SER A 807 5.33 1.62 -2.46
C SER A 807 4.08 2.08 -1.71
N PHE A 808 2.96 1.36 -1.85
CA PHE A 808 1.66 1.79 -1.32
C PHE A 808 1.12 0.89 -0.20
N SER A 809 1.71 -0.30 0.02
CA SER A 809 1.20 -1.26 0.99
C SER A 809 2.30 -1.96 1.79
N GLU A 810 1.98 -2.39 3.00
CA GLU A 810 2.82 -3.18 3.90
C GLU A 810 1.96 -4.30 4.49
N THR A 811 2.53 -5.49 4.65
CA THR A 811 1.82 -6.67 5.12
C THR A 811 2.73 -7.50 5.99
N LEU A 812 2.28 -7.77 7.21
CA LEU A 812 2.94 -8.69 8.11
C LEU A 812 2.08 -9.94 8.28
N PHE A 813 2.70 -11.11 8.13
CA PHE A 813 2.04 -12.39 8.31
C PHE A 813 2.29 -12.93 9.72
N HIS A 814 1.22 -13.10 10.49
CA HIS A 814 1.27 -13.81 11.77
C HIS A 814 1.31 -15.31 11.50
N VAL A 815 2.51 -15.84 11.31
CA VAL A 815 2.73 -17.26 11.06
C VAL A 815 2.74 -18.02 12.37
N ALA A 816 1.75 -18.88 12.57
CA ALA A 816 1.57 -19.63 13.81
C ALA A 816 2.85 -20.38 14.21
N THR A 817 3.55 -21.04 13.27
CA THR A 817 4.78 -21.79 13.57
C THR A 817 5.98 -20.92 13.98
N ARG A 818 5.98 -19.62 13.66
CA ARG A 818 7.01 -18.66 14.10
C ARG A 818 6.71 -18.03 15.46
N MET A 819 5.48 -18.20 15.96
CA MET A 819 5.06 -17.67 17.25
C MET A 819 5.26 -18.71 18.37
N PRO A 820 5.89 -18.34 19.49
CA PRO A 820 6.15 -19.27 20.60
C PRO A 820 4.86 -19.84 21.21
N SER A 821 4.91 -21.12 21.59
CA SER A 821 3.78 -21.86 22.18
C SER A 821 4.15 -22.63 23.46
N HIS A 822 5.38 -22.50 23.96
CA HIS A 822 5.90 -23.32 25.08
C HIS A 822 5.28 -23.00 26.45
N THR A 823 4.79 -21.77 26.64
CA THR A 823 4.15 -21.33 27.89
C THR A 823 2.68 -20.97 27.62
N ALA A 824 1.83 -21.09 28.65
CA ALA A 824 0.41 -20.74 28.54
C ALA A 824 0.22 -19.26 28.12
N GLU A 825 1.07 -18.36 28.61
CA GLU A 825 1.07 -16.95 28.23
C GLU A 825 1.43 -16.76 26.76
N ALA A 826 2.48 -17.44 26.26
CA ALA A 826 2.86 -17.37 24.85
C ALA A 826 1.77 -17.91 23.93
N LEU A 827 1.14 -19.04 24.30
CA LEU A 827 0.02 -19.60 23.57
C LEU A 827 -1.22 -18.68 23.56
N LEU A 828 -1.49 -17.99 24.67
CA LEU A 828 -2.54 -16.97 24.75
C LEU A 828 -2.23 -15.78 23.84
N HIS A 829 -0.98 -15.30 23.82
CA HIS A 829 -0.51 -14.25 22.93
C HIS A 829 -0.66 -14.66 21.45
N LYS A 830 -0.18 -15.86 21.08
CA LYS A 830 -0.36 -16.45 19.75
C LYS A 830 -1.83 -16.50 19.34
N THR A 831 -2.69 -17.01 20.22
CA THR A 831 -4.15 -17.06 20.00
C THR A 831 -4.74 -15.66 19.82
N ARG A 832 -4.28 -14.67 20.58
CA ARG A 832 -4.77 -13.29 20.49
C ARG A 832 -4.37 -12.63 19.17
N HIS A 833 -3.15 -12.84 18.67
CA HIS A 833 -2.74 -12.27 17.39
C HIS A 833 -3.52 -12.93 16.24
N LEU A 834 -3.44 -14.26 16.12
CA LEU A 834 -4.11 -15.02 15.07
C LEU A 834 -5.63 -14.82 15.12
N GLY A 835 -6.23 -14.82 16.30
CA GLY A 835 -7.67 -14.72 16.48
C GLY A 835 -8.23 -13.33 16.17
N ASN A 836 -7.43 -12.27 16.18
CA ASN A 836 -7.86 -10.89 15.88
C ASN A 836 -7.57 -10.45 14.45
N ASP A 837 -7.11 -11.36 13.59
CA ASP A 837 -6.89 -11.05 12.18
C ASP A 837 -8.16 -11.28 11.36
N GLU A 838 -8.39 -10.40 10.39
CA GLU A 838 -9.59 -10.42 9.54
C GLU A 838 -9.50 -11.52 8.48
N ILE A 839 -8.27 -11.82 8.05
CA ILE A 839 -7.97 -12.75 6.97
C ILE A 839 -7.11 -13.88 7.54
N HIS A 840 -7.57 -15.12 7.35
CA HIS A 840 -6.86 -16.32 7.75
C HIS A 840 -6.47 -17.14 6.52
N ILE A 841 -5.20 -17.51 6.43
CA ILE A 841 -4.67 -18.51 5.50
C ILE A 841 -4.43 -19.77 6.31
N VAL A 842 -5.06 -20.88 5.92
CA VAL A 842 -4.88 -22.19 6.55
C VAL A 842 -4.25 -23.13 5.53
N TRP A 843 -3.07 -23.65 5.85
CA TRP A 843 -2.49 -24.77 5.14
C TRP A 843 -2.92 -26.06 5.81
N SER A 844 -3.67 -26.91 5.09
CA SER A 844 -4.24 -28.13 5.65
C SER A 844 -3.73 -29.37 4.92
N GLU A 845 -2.93 -30.17 5.64
CA GLU A 845 -2.53 -31.52 5.23
C GLU A 845 -3.44 -32.61 5.81
N HIS A 846 -4.50 -32.17 6.49
CA HIS A 846 -5.54 -33.05 7.00
C HIS A 846 -6.31 -33.70 5.85
N TYR A 847 -6.70 -34.96 6.04
CA TYR A 847 -7.49 -35.75 5.07
C TYR A 847 -8.96 -35.30 4.94
N ARG A 848 -9.37 -34.24 5.65
CA ARG A 848 -10.72 -33.66 5.65
C ARG A 848 -10.61 -32.17 5.45
N ASP A 849 -11.69 -31.57 4.95
CA ASP A 849 -11.75 -30.12 4.83
C ASP A 849 -11.66 -29.45 6.21
N TYR A 850 -10.88 -28.38 6.27
CA TYR A 850 -10.80 -27.51 7.44
C TYR A 850 -12.16 -26.87 7.70
N ARG A 851 -12.57 -26.89 8.97
CA ARG A 851 -13.82 -26.31 9.43
C ARG A 851 -13.53 -25.02 10.16
N ARG A 852 -14.24 -23.95 9.78
CA ARG A 852 -14.14 -22.63 10.40
C ARG A 852 -14.32 -22.62 11.93
N GLY A 853 -15.05 -23.60 12.48
CA GLY A 853 -15.25 -23.74 13.92
C GLY A 853 -14.08 -24.33 14.72
N ILE A 854 -13.03 -24.86 14.08
CA ILE A 854 -11.87 -25.47 14.77
C ILE A 854 -11.12 -24.40 15.58
N ILE A 855 -10.85 -23.25 14.97
CA ILE A 855 -10.33 -22.06 15.65
C ILE A 855 -11.46 -21.03 15.67
N PRO A 856 -12.32 -21.04 16.69
CA PRO A 856 -13.45 -20.12 16.74
C PRO A 856 -12.95 -18.70 16.95
N THR A 857 -13.33 -17.81 16.02
CA THR A 857 -13.12 -16.37 16.13
C THR A 857 -14.24 -15.64 15.40
N GLU A 858 -14.66 -14.50 15.96
CA GLU A 858 -15.60 -13.58 15.32
C GLU A 858 -14.91 -12.71 14.26
N PHE A 859 -13.58 -12.55 14.33
CA PHE A 859 -12.83 -11.61 13.50
C PHE A 859 -12.43 -12.14 12.14
N CYS A 860 -12.27 -13.47 11.97
CA CYS A 860 -11.90 -14.07 10.68
C CYS A 860 -12.99 -13.85 9.61
N ASP A 861 -13.09 -12.70 8.97
CA ASP A 861 -14.10 -12.42 7.95
C ASP A 861 -13.90 -13.25 6.68
N VAL A 862 -12.64 -13.51 6.30
CA VAL A 862 -12.28 -14.34 5.13
C VAL A 862 -11.28 -15.43 5.52
N LEU A 863 -11.57 -16.64 5.08
CA LEU A 863 -10.77 -17.84 5.30
C LEU A 863 -10.36 -18.44 3.96
N LEU A 864 -9.06 -18.48 3.71
CA LEU A 864 -8.42 -19.13 2.57
C LEU A 864 -7.80 -20.43 3.06
N VAL A 865 -8.30 -21.58 2.60
CA VAL A 865 -7.72 -22.89 2.95
C VAL A 865 -7.03 -23.49 1.73
N ILE A 866 -5.78 -23.90 1.91
CA ILE A 866 -4.93 -24.51 0.89
C ILE A 866 -4.78 -25.99 1.23
N TYR A 867 -5.13 -26.84 0.27
CA TYR A 867 -4.97 -28.29 0.36
C TYR A 867 -3.96 -28.76 -0.69
N PRO A 868 -2.82 -29.33 -0.29
CA PRO A 868 -1.90 -29.97 -1.23
C PRO A 868 -2.56 -31.12 -1.97
N LEU A 869 -2.37 -31.15 -3.29
CA LEU A 869 -2.77 -32.24 -4.18
C LEU A 869 -1.50 -32.89 -4.78
N PRO A 870 -1.63 -34.08 -5.42
CA PRO A 870 -0.53 -34.66 -6.19
C PRO A 870 -0.01 -33.71 -7.29
N ASN A 871 1.21 -33.99 -7.78
CA ASN A 871 1.83 -33.26 -8.90
C ASN A 871 2.07 -31.75 -8.63
N LYS A 872 2.30 -31.36 -7.37
CA LYS A 872 2.54 -29.96 -6.97
C LYS A 872 1.38 -29.01 -7.32
N LEU A 873 0.16 -29.55 -7.38
CA LEU A 873 -1.07 -28.79 -7.47
C LEU A 873 -1.64 -28.52 -6.08
N TYR A 874 -2.43 -27.47 -5.96
CA TYR A 874 -3.06 -27.08 -4.70
C TYR A 874 -4.50 -26.68 -4.96
N ARG A 875 -5.43 -27.23 -4.17
CA ARG A 875 -6.83 -26.77 -4.15
C ARG A 875 -6.99 -25.68 -3.12
N ILE A 876 -7.68 -24.61 -3.50
CA ILE A 876 -7.96 -23.48 -2.63
C ILE A 876 -9.47 -23.38 -2.41
N THR A 877 -9.88 -23.36 -1.14
CA THR A 877 -11.26 -23.03 -0.78
C THR A 877 -11.31 -21.67 -0.11
N ILE A 878 -12.18 -20.81 -0.61
CA ILE A 878 -12.43 -19.48 -0.07
C ILE A 878 -13.78 -19.49 0.65
N SER A 879 -13.79 -19.14 1.92
CA SER A 879 -15.00 -18.92 2.71
C SER A 879 -14.98 -17.50 3.25
N ARG A 880 -16.00 -16.71 2.90
CA ARG A 880 -16.17 -15.33 3.35
C ARG A 880 -17.49 -15.18 4.08
N LYS A 881 -17.57 -14.23 5.01
CA LYS A 881 -18.88 -13.80 5.53
C LYS A 881 -19.72 -13.16 4.41
N PRO A 882 -21.06 -13.24 4.46
CA PRO A 882 -21.93 -12.75 3.38
C PRO A 882 -21.78 -11.27 3.06
N ASP A 883 -21.45 -10.44 4.06
CA ASP A 883 -21.27 -8.99 3.97
C ASP A 883 -20.00 -8.58 3.22
N VAL A 884 -19.00 -9.44 3.14
CA VAL A 884 -17.74 -9.13 2.45
C VAL A 884 -17.97 -9.21 0.93
N PRO A 885 -17.73 -8.12 0.17
CA PRO A 885 -17.85 -8.13 -1.28
C PRO A 885 -16.94 -9.16 -1.96
N LEU A 886 -17.20 -9.48 -3.24
CA LEU A 886 -16.27 -10.28 -4.03
C LEU A 886 -14.93 -9.57 -4.24
N PHE A 887 -13.88 -10.38 -4.36
CA PHE A 887 -12.50 -9.98 -4.61
C PHE A 887 -11.81 -11.06 -5.45
N ALA A 888 -10.74 -10.69 -6.15
CA ALA A 888 -9.92 -11.57 -7.01
C ALA A 888 -8.44 -11.56 -6.55
N PRO A 889 -7.51 -12.37 -7.11
CA PRO A 889 -7.63 -13.21 -8.32
C PRO A 889 -8.09 -14.66 -8.12
N LEU A 890 -8.05 -15.22 -6.91
CA LEU A 890 -8.51 -16.60 -6.68
C LEU A 890 -10.02 -16.67 -6.44
N PHE A 891 -10.63 -17.77 -6.86
CA PHE A 891 -12.03 -18.09 -6.63
C PHE A 891 -12.17 -19.39 -5.83
N HIS A 892 -13.38 -19.68 -5.35
CA HIS A 892 -13.67 -20.88 -4.56
C HIS A 892 -13.47 -22.16 -5.38
N GLU A 893 -12.75 -23.15 -4.82
CA GLU A 893 -12.39 -24.44 -5.45
C GLU A 893 -11.39 -24.31 -6.62
N ALA A 894 -10.68 -23.17 -6.74
CA ALA A 894 -9.60 -23.03 -7.70
C ALA A 894 -8.47 -24.04 -7.45
N ILE A 895 -7.87 -24.56 -8.52
CA ILE A 895 -6.66 -25.37 -8.48
C ILE A 895 -5.53 -24.61 -9.17
N VAL A 896 -4.39 -24.48 -8.50
CA VAL A 896 -3.22 -23.76 -9.02
C VAL A 896 -1.93 -24.54 -8.79
N GLU A 897 -0.93 -24.25 -9.61
CA GLU A 897 0.41 -24.82 -9.49
C GLU A 897 1.23 -24.15 -8.37
N HIS A 898 2.13 -24.92 -7.76
CA HIS A 898 3.09 -24.47 -6.74
C HIS A 898 3.75 -23.11 -7.05
N LYS A 899 4.24 -22.90 -8.29
CA LYS A 899 5.06 -21.74 -8.63
C LYS A 899 4.33 -20.40 -8.46
N ILE A 900 3.03 -20.39 -8.75
CA ILE A 900 2.20 -19.18 -8.72
C ILE A 900 1.37 -19.06 -7.43
N LEU A 901 1.28 -20.14 -6.65
CA LEU A 901 0.44 -20.22 -5.45
C LEU A 901 0.72 -19.08 -4.44
N PRO A 902 1.96 -18.80 -3.99
CA PRO A 902 2.19 -17.83 -2.94
C PRO A 902 1.81 -16.40 -3.37
N GLY A 903 2.13 -16.02 -4.61
CA GLY A 903 1.78 -14.72 -5.18
C GLY A 903 0.27 -14.52 -5.31
N LEU A 904 -0.45 -15.54 -5.78
CA LEU A 904 -1.90 -15.49 -5.92
C LEU A 904 -2.62 -15.46 -4.56
N ILE A 905 -2.15 -16.24 -3.57
CA ILE A 905 -2.70 -16.21 -2.21
C ILE A 905 -2.47 -14.84 -1.56
N ARG A 906 -1.26 -14.28 -1.69
CA ARG A 906 -0.95 -12.93 -1.19
C ARG A 906 -1.88 -11.89 -1.81
N ALA A 907 -1.97 -11.84 -3.14
CA ALA A 907 -2.85 -10.89 -3.83
C ALA A 907 -4.32 -11.04 -3.39
N THR A 908 -4.80 -12.28 -3.27
CA THR A 908 -6.18 -12.57 -2.84
C THR A 908 -6.41 -12.12 -1.40
N ALA A 909 -5.47 -12.37 -0.48
CA ALA A 909 -5.58 -11.97 0.92
C ALA A 909 -5.62 -10.44 1.09
N LEU A 910 -4.81 -9.70 0.34
CA LEU A 910 -4.80 -8.23 0.37
C LEU A 910 -6.11 -7.65 -0.19
N ASN A 911 -6.58 -8.16 -1.32
CA ASN A 911 -7.83 -7.72 -1.91
C ASN A 911 -9.04 -8.09 -1.04
N ALA A 912 -8.99 -9.23 -0.34
CA ALA A 912 -9.98 -9.61 0.66
C ALA A 912 -10.01 -8.66 1.86
N SER A 913 -8.84 -8.27 2.37
CA SER A 913 -8.74 -7.28 3.46
C SER A 913 -9.29 -5.91 3.02
N ARG A 914 -8.96 -5.44 1.81
CA ARG A 914 -9.54 -4.22 1.22
C ARG A 914 -11.05 -4.29 1.08
N ALA A 915 -11.56 -5.42 0.59
CA ALA A 915 -13.00 -5.65 0.46
C ALA A 915 -13.70 -5.56 1.82
N LYS A 916 -13.14 -6.21 2.86
CA LYS A 916 -13.71 -6.12 4.22
C LYS A 916 -13.69 -4.69 4.77
N ARG A 917 -12.55 -4.00 4.68
CA ARG A 917 -12.38 -2.63 5.18
C ARG A 917 -13.30 -1.63 4.51
N SER A 918 -13.61 -1.83 3.22
CA SER A 918 -14.56 -0.98 2.49
C SER A 918 -15.98 -0.99 3.07
N MET A 919 -16.32 -2.01 3.87
CA MET A 919 -17.63 -2.16 4.52
C MET A 919 -17.66 -1.60 5.95
N LEU A 920 -16.50 -1.22 6.52
CA LEU A 920 -16.43 -0.72 7.88
C LEU A 920 -16.99 0.71 7.95
N PRO A 921 -18.04 0.96 8.75
CA PRO A 921 -18.60 2.30 8.88
C PRO A 921 -17.57 3.22 9.54
N PHE A 922 -17.48 4.46 9.04
CA PHE A 922 -16.55 5.48 9.51
C PHE A 922 -15.05 5.14 9.34
N TYR A 923 -14.71 4.03 8.66
CA TYR A 923 -13.31 3.71 8.37
C TYR A 923 -12.70 4.77 7.47
N GLN A 924 -11.60 5.35 7.93
CA GLN A 924 -10.83 6.36 7.22
C GLN A 924 -9.54 5.72 6.73
N GLN A 925 -9.18 6.02 5.50
CA GLN A 925 -7.90 5.56 4.98
C GLN A 925 -6.76 6.32 5.65
N TYR A 926 -5.58 5.72 5.71
CA TYR A 926 -4.40 6.29 6.36
C TYR A 926 -4.05 7.70 5.85
N TYR A 927 -4.24 7.97 4.55
CA TYR A 927 -4.01 9.28 3.96
C TYR A 927 -5.08 10.32 4.35
N GLU A 928 -6.31 9.90 4.70
CA GLU A 928 -7.36 10.79 5.21
C GLU A 928 -7.04 11.23 6.65
N GLU A 929 -6.63 10.28 7.50
CA GLU A 929 -6.21 10.56 8.87
C GLU A 929 -4.97 11.47 8.91
N ARG A 930 -4.01 11.19 8.03
CA ARG A 930 -2.81 12.01 7.86
C ARG A 930 -3.12 13.42 7.35
N SER A 931 -4.00 13.55 6.36
CA SER A 931 -4.46 14.86 5.88
C SER A 931 -5.09 15.67 7.00
N ARG A 932 -5.96 15.08 7.82
CA ARG A 932 -6.58 15.77 8.96
C ARG A 932 -5.55 16.23 9.97
N SER A 933 -4.54 15.41 10.23
CA SER A 933 -3.47 15.73 11.18
C SER A 933 -2.60 16.87 10.67
N LEU A 934 -2.25 16.86 9.38
CA LEU A 934 -1.59 17.99 8.70
C LEU A 934 -2.43 19.27 8.79
N ASP A 935 -3.72 19.20 8.44
CA ASP A 935 -4.63 20.35 8.50
C ASP A 935 -4.74 20.92 9.92
N THR A 936 -4.70 20.06 10.93
CA THR A 936 -4.75 20.46 12.35
C THR A 936 -3.50 21.26 12.72
N VAL A 937 -2.31 20.74 12.39
CA VAL A 937 -1.03 21.44 12.62
C VAL A 937 -1.03 22.79 11.91
N VAL A 938 -1.40 22.81 10.64
CA VAL A 938 -1.41 24.02 9.82
C VAL A 938 -2.39 25.08 10.33
N LYS A 939 -3.57 24.68 10.81
CA LYS A 939 -4.57 25.62 11.35
C LYS A 939 -4.22 26.15 12.73
N GLN A 940 -3.63 25.33 13.59
CA GLN A 940 -3.39 25.70 14.99
C GLN A 940 -2.05 26.39 15.23
N HIS A 941 -1.04 26.12 14.38
CA HIS A 941 0.34 26.52 14.63
C HIS A 941 0.93 27.46 13.58
N ARG A 942 0.17 27.87 12.56
CA ARG A 942 0.64 28.83 11.54
C ARG A 942 0.79 30.23 12.14
N ALA A 943 1.99 30.77 12.05
CA ALA A 943 2.25 32.17 12.37
C ALA A 943 1.70 33.10 11.27
N SER A 944 0.89 34.08 11.66
CA SER A 944 0.39 35.12 10.76
C SER A 944 1.30 36.35 10.83
N THR A 945 2.36 36.35 10.03
CA THR A 945 3.34 37.44 9.94
C THR A 945 3.14 38.30 8.69
N THR A 946 3.76 39.48 8.64
CA THR A 946 3.94 40.24 7.38
C THR A 946 5.03 39.59 6.51
N PHE A 947 5.37 40.16 5.36
CA PHE A 947 6.50 39.65 4.57
C PHE A 947 7.84 40.03 5.21
N GLU A 948 7.92 41.25 5.73
CA GLU A 948 9.08 41.82 6.40
C GLU A 948 9.40 41.04 7.67
N ASP A 949 8.39 40.77 8.50
CA ASP A 949 8.55 39.99 9.73
C ASP A 949 8.94 38.54 9.43
N PHE A 950 8.31 37.92 8.43
CA PHE A 950 8.66 36.58 7.98
C PHE A 950 10.12 36.50 7.54
N THR A 951 10.54 37.43 6.67
CA THR A 951 11.90 37.48 6.15
C THR A 951 12.89 37.74 7.29
N SER A 952 12.62 38.72 8.15
CA SER A 952 13.43 39.00 9.34
C SER A 952 13.63 37.76 10.22
N GLN A 953 12.55 37.01 10.49
CA GLN A 953 12.63 35.79 11.31
C GLN A 953 13.38 34.65 10.61
N VAL A 954 13.24 34.47 9.30
CA VAL A 954 14.01 33.45 8.55
C VAL A 954 15.51 33.79 8.51
N PHE A 955 15.82 35.07 8.29
CA PHE A 955 17.18 35.60 8.26
C PHE A 955 17.73 35.94 9.66
N SER A 956 16.96 35.77 10.72
CA SER A 956 17.43 35.86 12.10
C SER A 956 16.50 35.04 13.01
N PRO A 957 16.69 33.70 13.07
CA PRO A 957 15.87 32.81 13.89
C PRO A 957 15.89 33.14 15.39
N VAL A 958 16.92 33.86 15.83
CA VAL A 958 17.09 34.40 17.18
C VAL A 958 17.01 35.91 17.06
N LEU A 959 16.00 36.51 17.68
CA LEU A 959 16.12 37.90 18.09
C LEU A 959 17.09 37.90 19.27
N VAL A 960 18.20 38.62 19.14
CA VAL A 960 19.09 38.86 20.27
C VAL A 960 18.26 39.65 21.29
N ASP A 961 17.91 39.06 22.43
CA ASP A 961 17.32 39.73 23.60
C ASP A 961 18.35 40.69 24.25
N GLY A 962 18.93 41.59 23.45
CA GLY A 962 20.14 42.31 23.82
C GLY A 962 20.41 43.57 23.00
N LEU A 963 19.37 44.25 22.53
CA LEU A 963 19.45 45.68 22.22
C LEU A 963 18.17 46.33 22.75
N GLY A 964 18.31 47.04 23.87
CA GLY A 964 17.20 47.72 24.55
C GLY A 964 16.51 48.71 23.62
N VAL A 965 15.38 48.32 23.08
CA VAL A 965 14.36 49.25 22.59
C VAL A 965 13.37 49.41 23.74
N MET A 966 13.47 50.54 24.44
CA MET A 966 12.48 50.96 25.43
C MET A 966 11.10 51.07 24.75
N PRO A 967 10.01 50.60 25.39
CA PRO A 967 8.67 50.83 24.87
C PRO A 967 8.34 52.33 24.91
N PRO A 968 7.51 52.85 24.00
CA PRO A 968 7.23 54.28 23.92
C PRO A 968 6.48 54.76 25.17
N GLU A 969 6.93 55.89 25.71
CA GLU A 969 6.36 56.57 26.86
C GLU A 969 4.84 56.79 26.69
N GLN A 970 4.04 56.09 27.50
CA GLN A 970 2.64 56.47 27.70
C GLN A 970 2.57 57.64 28.67
N ASN A 971 2.16 58.78 28.12
CA ASN A 971 1.87 60.03 28.80
C ASN A 971 0.94 59.82 30.02
N MET A 972 1.48 60.06 31.20
CA MET A 972 0.72 60.25 32.45
C MET A 972 -0.03 61.58 32.42
N ASN A 973 -1.37 61.54 32.49
CA ASN A 973 -2.15 62.64 33.06
C ASN A 973 -3.54 62.19 33.56
N LYS A 974 -3.58 61.90 34.89
CA LYS A 974 -4.64 62.19 35.90
C LYS A 974 -6.02 61.50 35.83
N PRO A 975 -6.78 61.45 36.97
CA PRO A 975 -6.36 61.29 38.37
C PRO A 975 -7.19 60.24 39.15
N HIS A 976 -6.68 59.90 40.34
CA HIS A 976 -7.31 59.13 41.42
C HIS A 976 -8.77 59.48 41.72
N LEU A 977 -9.56 58.47 42.09
CA LEU A 977 -10.44 58.47 43.28
C LEU A 977 -10.97 57.05 43.55
N ASN A 978 -10.48 56.43 44.61
CA ASN A 978 -11.23 55.42 45.37
C ASN A 978 -11.72 56.10 46.64
N PRO A 979 -12.90 55.70 47.14
CA PRO A 979 -12.94 55.27 48.53
C PRO A 979 -13.75 53.98 48.73
N ASN A 980 -13.19 53.10 49.57
CA ASN A 980 -13.83 52.02 50.35
C ASN A 980 -14.98 52.58 51.26
N PRO A 981 -15.64 51.81 52.16
CA PRO A 981 -15.90 50.35 52.30
C PRO A 981 -17.40 50.05 52.61
N MET A 982 -17.83 48.78 52.77
CA MET A 982 -18.61 48.27 53.93
C MET A 982 -19.31 46.92 53.70
N SER A 983 -19.21 46.13 54.76
CA SER A 983 -19.91 44.92 55.22
C SER A 983 -21.40 44.72 54.87
N GLY A 984 -21.81 43.45 54.74
CA GLY A 984 -23.20 43.02 54.89
C GLY A 984 -23.39 41.50 54.70
N ASP A 985 -23.83 40.85 55.77
CA ASP A 985 -23.92 39.40 56.00
C ASP A 985 -25.30 38.80 55.61
N SER A 986 -25.38 37.46 55.52
CA SER A 986 -26.58 36.59 55.45
C SER A 986 -27.51 36.68 54.22
N GLY A 987 -28.16 35.64 53.68
CA GLY A 987 -28.31 34.22 54.01
C GLY A 987 -29.52 33.63 53.25
N ALA A 988 -29.36 32.40 52.76
CA ALA A 988 -30.36 31.36 52.44
C ALA A 988 -31.29 31.42 51.20
N SER A 989 -31.13 30.36 50.37
CA SER A 989 -32.14 29.57 49.63
C SER A 989 -32.84 30.19 48.40
N ASP A 990 -33.16 29.50 47.30
CA ASP A 990 -33.26 28.07 46.96
C ASP A 990 -33.32 27.92 45.40
N THR A 991 -33.35 26.68 44.89
CA THR A 991 -33.58 26.22 43.49
C THR A 991 -32.34 26.06 42.57
N SER A 992 -31.72 24.88 42.48
CA SER A 992 -32.10 23.62 41.80
C SER A 992 -32.05 23.68 40.25
N TYR A 993 -30.94 23.21 39.67
CA TYR A 993 -30.93 22.66 38.31
C TYR A 993 -30.34 21.25 38.32
N SER A 994 -31.13 20.32 37.82
CA SER A 994 -30.92 18.88 37.80
C SER A 994 -29.80 18.45 36.86
N GLU A 995 -29.01 17.49 37.32
CA GLU A 995 -28.27 16.54 36.52
C GLU A 995 -29.21 15.74 35.59
N ARG A 996 -28.75 15.47 34.36
CA ARG A 996 -28.91 14.15 33.75
C ARG A 996 -27.55 13.60 33.34
N ILE A 997 -27.27 12.46 33.95
CA ILE A 997 -26.13 11.56 33.83
C ILE A 997 -26.20 10.75 32.53
N SER A 998 -25.03 10.41 31.95
CA SER A 998 -24.77 9.08 31.36
C SER A 998 -23.26 8.80 31.26
N PRO A 999 -22.83 7.52 31.34
CA PRO A 999 -21.91 7.13 32.42
C PRO A 999 -20.50 6.75 31.95
N ARG A 1000 -19.52 7.05 32.82
CA ARG A 1000 -18.28 6.29 32.98
C ARG A 1000 -18.40 5.43 34.24
N VAL A 1001 -17.97 4.17 34.16
CA VAL A 1001 -17.55 3.34 35.31
C VAL A 1001 -16.05 3.12 35.06
N GLY A 1002 -15.07 3.65 35.82
CA GLY A 1002 -14.82 3.63 37.27
C GLY A 1002 -13.81 2.50 37.56
N LYS A 1003 -12.67 2.60 38.27
CA LYS A 1003 -12.07 3.54 39.26
C LYS A 1003 -10.53 3.26 39.31
N LYS A 1004 -9.64 4.26 39.40
CA LYS A 1004 -8.84 4.76 40.57
C LYS A 1004 -8.27 3.68 41.54
N LEU A 1005 -7.13 3.80 42.23
CA LEU A 1005 -5.90 4.62 42.29
C LEU A 1005 -5.23 4.23 43.63
N ALA A 1006 -3.91 3.95 43.72
CA ALA A 1006 -3.05 4.18 44.91
C ALA A 1006 -1.65 3.56 44.76
N MET A 1007 -0.62 4.41 44.87
CA MET A 1007 0.78 4.02 45.06
C MET A 1007 1.03 3.48 46.47
N ARG A 1008 1.94 2.51 46.58
CA ARG A 1008 2.79 2.31 47.78
C ARG A 1008 4.19 1.92 47.35
N THR A 1009 5.15 2.77 47.68
CA THR A 1009 6.60 2.56 47.63
C THR A 1009 7.02 1.54 48.69
N VAL A 1010 7.80 0.52 48.31
CA VAL A 1010 8.80 -0.13 49.18
C VAL A 1010 9.99 -0.53 48.31
N SER A 1011 11.16 -0.08 48.73
CA SER A 1011 12.49 -0.30 48.16
C SER A 1011 13.15 -1.60 48.65
N LEU A 1012 14.08 -2.11 47.83
CA LEU A 1012 15.29 -2.89 48.17
C LEU A 1012 15.09 -4.28 48.81
N THR A 1013 15.50 -5.33 48.10
CA THR A 1013 16.81 -5.99 48.30
C THR A 1013 17.00 -7.19 47.37
N SER A 1014 18.25 -7.38 46.98
CA SER A 1014 18.84 -8.49 46.24
C SER A 1014 18.44 -9.89 46.74
N SER A 1015 18.35 -10.87 45.83
CA SER A 1015 19.29 -12.01 45.75
C SER A 1015 18.67 -13.22 45.06
N ARG A 1016 19.46 -13.76 44.12
CA ARG A 1016 19.35 -15.05 43.41
C ARG A 1016 18.34 -15.15 42.28
#